data_AF-G6AW98-F1
#
_entry.id   AF-G6AW98-F1
#
_cell.length_a   1.000
_cell.length_b   1.000
_cell.length_c   1.000
_cell.angle_alpha   90.00
_cell.angle_beta   90.00
_cell.angle_gamma   90.00
#
_symmetry.space_group_name_H-M   'P 1'
#
loop_
_entity.id
_entity.type
_entity.pdbx_description
1 polymer ?
#
loop_
_entity_poly.entity_id
_entity_poly.type
_entity_poly.pdbx_seq_one_letter_code
_entity_poly.pdbx_strand_id
1 'polypeptide(L)'
;MKRNFLRHICFALIAILLVTFTATAAVLQQDDGGSRKVKIKVYLKMGKKGEPKPAKTVQYCTSFRSINKALDAANRINVANTKVFSGDPKALEKELRSLGIAFKLSKSNGEIEEFLMSGQGVVVFDEEYGAKAVEIKSGQDKFTVTLESSDQILDETVVDGKYRNTNPTMKPVPGMDTGDRVTFNVNFTIPEGYTTEKSRIICQPMAVDCQTEDTIAYLQPIILEGAEYHKKQDKRMGFNYMKNDSVARGYDPSYVLERDKEVAYSTNVTFKKPDKEKTYRGSYRVVLEDYHHRTWDSGEMTTGSCLAFKPLKFLDFSVTAAEMPLTSEFQEAAEENMANVTRDLRLKFAVGKDVLLNDSMNIVEQQAIVKELKSYGDLLWDVQVQGGASPEGSVELNTRLATQRAAVARNILKRHLSSDIRVSTLEPRVFTWEDVLEQVGKNGNQEVYDAVKNTIETYKPNEVFGMLKLQPFFESDIAPILENLRIMVVKYRYEIKHIMNAEEAVENYFAHKREYISGEKKMSNGDYFNLLATVTDSLELDTITTLAYKHVIAQSDYTRLKLAPYVANQMALMASRRGMPDVNILKPFIDFRKGVNQMDMSDRYNPVKINREQLVLNQAVMYFQEAKLDTAMFFIEMLEKKNVQLQATKRLRMLITFQQGYPFYIQGLITDPEQVAKIKEAERYVFSTGDDNRAIIYTELHGYLNKSRKECEALIDRMPDDNPKKWYLKGIIWADEWGREPQIDDYSAANSGFKELTEEEENELLRTDPEKAEEYYKQLDEYKKKNTGPQLDVSKVPFYLAYFQHSFDLEPKFIRLYRNEGNVNDDIRKKSKYMRKDIPAYRKKFEILKAYTDRKKAEESGAVSETKEEVQSADNKDNTADDNK
;
A
#
# COMPACT_ATOMS: atom_id res chain seq x y z
N MET A 1 14.35 27.17 31.35
CA MET A 1 15.28 27.41 30.22
C MET A 1 16.79 27.28 30.53
N LYS A 2 17.27 27.23 31.78
CA LYS A 2 18.73 27.09 32.08
C LYS A 2 19.26 25.65 32.27
N ARG A 3 18.42 24.62 32.39
CA ARG A 3 18.87 23.22 32.60
C ARG A 3 19.18 22.43 31.31
N ASN A 4 18.58 22.80 30.18
CA ASN A 4 18.85 22.12 28.89
C ASN A 4 20.06 22.72 28.15
N PHE A 5 20.38 23.99 28.38
CA PHE A 5 21.56 24.64 27.80
C PHE A 5 22.88 24.07 28.36
N LEU A 6 22.92 23.77 29.67
CA LEU A 6 24.11 23.19 30.31
C LEU A 6 24.39 21.75 29.89
N ARG A 7 23.33 20.96 29.59
CA ARG A 7 23.48 19.61 29.05
C ARG A 7 24.07 19.62 27.64
N HIS A 8 23.64 20.53 26.76
CA HIS A 8 24.20 20.62 25.41
C HIS A 8 25.65 21.10 25.40
N ILE A 9 26.05 22.01 26.31
CA ILE A 9 27.47 22.40 26.45
C ILE A 9 28.32 21.24 27.00
N CYS A 10 27.81 20.45 27.95
CA CYS A 10 28.54 19.27 28.45
C CYS A 10 28.69 18.19 27.38
N PHE A 11 27.66 17.95 26.55
CA PHE A 11 27.76 17.01 25.44
C PHE A 11 28.69 17.50 24.32
N ALA A 12 28.70 18.80 24.02
CA ALA A 12 29.62 19.39 23.05
C ALA A 12 31.08 19.34 23.54
N LEU A 13 31.33 19.62 24.82
CA LEU A 13 32.67 19.51 25.42
C LEU A 13 33.16 18.07 25.51
N ILE A 14 32.29 17.10 25.84
CA ILE A 14 32.64 15.68 25.82
C ILE A 14 32.92 15.19 24.40
N ALA A 15 32.16 15.65 23.39
CA ALA A 15 32.42 15.32 21.99
C ALA A 15 33.72 15.94 21.47
N ILE A 16 34.06 17.17 21.87
CA ILE A 16 35.32 17.82 21.50
C ILE A 16 36.52 17.17 22.23
N LEU A 17 36.36 16.76 23.49
CA LEU A 17 37.39 16.00 24.22
C LEU A 17 37.59 14.59 23.65
N LEU A 18 36.53 13.92 23.19
CA LEU A 18 36.65 12.60 22.54
C LEU A 18 37.33 12.68 21.17
N VAL A 19 37.03 13.71 20.37
CA VAL A 19 37.66 13.89 19.04
C VAL A 19 39.12 14.32 19.15
N THR A 20 39.49 15.09 20.18
CA THR A 20 40.88 15.52 20.40
C THR A 20 41.76 14.44 21.04
N PHE A 21 41.21 13.55 21.88
CA PHE A 21 41.95 12.37 22.38
C PHE A 21 42.14 11.28 21.32
N THR A 22 41.21 11.09 20.39
CA THR A 22 41.40 10.11 19.30
C THR A 22 42.41 10.56 18.24
N ALA A 23 42.61 11.87 18.07
CA ALA A 23 43.58 12.40 17.11
C ALA A 23 45.02 12.47 17.66
N THR A 24 45.20 12.50 18.99
CA THR A 24 46.53 12.55 19.63
C THR A 24 47.05 11.20 20.11
N ALA A 25 46.19 10.17 20.26
CA ALA A 25 46.61 8.81 20.59
C ALA A 25 47.13 8.00 19.37
N ALA A 26 46.96 8.48 18.15
CA ALA A 26 47.46 7.81 16.94
C ALA A 26 48.94 8.08 16.62
N VAL A 27 49.62 8.92 17.42
CA VAL A 27 51.04 9.31 17.20
C VAL A 27 52.00 8.68 18.23
N LEU A 28 51.50 7.90 19.19
CA LEU A 28 52.35 7.18 20.16
C LEU A 28 51.82 5.77 20.41
N GLN A 29 52.02 4.87 19.45
CA GLN A 29 52.15 3.45 19.76
C GLN A 29 53.38 2.90 19.05
N GLN A 30 54.37 2.56 19.88
CA GLN A 30 55.61 1.91 19.48
C GLN A 30 55.33 0.62 18.71
N ASP A 31 56.23 0.36 17.78
CA ASP A 31 56.29 -0.79 16.89
C ASP A 31 56.55 -2.07 17.70
N ASP A 32 55.48 -2.72 18.16
CA ASP A 32 55.57 -4.06 18.72
C ASP A 32 55.73 -5.05 17.55
N GLY A 33 56.97 -5.27 17.12
CA GLY A 33 57.38 -6.22 16.08
C GLY A 33 57.10 -7.70 16.39
N GLY A 34 56.08 -8.01 17.19
CA GLY A 34 55.62 -9.35 17.52
C GLY A 34 54.48 -9.85 16.60
N SER A 35 54.39 -11.17 16.42
CA SER A 35 53.26 -11.78 15.72
C SER A 35 51.95 -11.56 16.47
N ARG A 36 50.91 -11.09 15.79
CA ARG A 36 49.58 -10.85 16.37
C ARG A 36 48.50 -11.59 15.59
N LYS A 37 47.39 -11.88 16.25
CA LYS A 37 46.26 -12.58 15.62
C LYS A 37 45.57 -11.65 14.62
N VAL A 38 45.52 -12.05 13.36
CA VAL A 38 44.91 -11.32 12.25
C VAL A 38 43.72 -12.10 11.72
N LYS A 39 42.62 -11.40 11.43
CA LYS A 39 41.42 -11.94 10.78
C LYS A 39 41.29 -11.39 9.37
N ILE A 40 41.21 -12.28 8.38
CA ILE A 40 41.02 -11.91 6.97
C ILE A 40 39.68 -12.49 6.50
N LYS A 41 38.75 -11.63 6.09
CA LYS A 41 37.48 -12.04 5.49
C LYS A 41 37.57 -11.96 3.97
N VAL A 42 37.27 -13.06 3.30
CA VAL A 42 37.37 -13.16 1.85
C VAL A 42 36.00 -13.07 1.19
N TYR A 43 35.94 -12.30 0.11
CA TYR A 43 34.79 -12.12 -0.75
C TYR A 43 35.16 -12.53 -2.18
N LEU A 44 34.20 -13.10 -2.89
CA LEU A 44 34.31 -13.48 -4.30
C LEU A 44 33.46 -12.53 -5.12
N LYS A 45 33.98 -12.06 -6.25
CA LYS A 45 33.31 -11.11 -7.12
C LYS A 45 33.47 -11.54 -8.57
N MET A 46 32.35 -11.75 -9.26
CA MET A 46 32.32 -12.12 -10.68
C MET A 46 32.49 -10.87 -11.55
N GLY A 47 33.63 -10.75 -12.23
CA GLY A 47 33.98 -9.63 -13.10
C GLY A 47 34.00 -8.26 -12.41
N LYS A 48 34.25 -7.19 -13.17
CA LYS A 48 34.42 -5.83 -12.61
C LYS A 48 33.13 -5.24 -12.01
N LYS A 49 31.94 -5.69 -12.44
CA LYS A 49 30.61 -5.15 -12.06
C LYS A 49 29.80 -6.03 -11.09
N GLY A 50 30.28 -7.22 -10.71
CA GLY A 50 29.59 -8.08 -9.75
C GLY A 50 29.59 -7.53 -8.32
N GLU A 51 28.56 -7.85 -7.53
CA GLU A 51 28.58 -7.57 -6.10
C GLU A 51 29.46 -8.59 -5.36
N PRO A 52 30.33 -8.17 -4.40
CA PRO A 52 31.16 -9.09 -3.64
C PRO A 52 30.32 -9.95 -2.70
N LYS A 53 30.36 -11.29 -2.87
CA LYS A 53 29.70 -12.24 -1.98
C LYS A 53 30.73 -12.86 -1.02
N PRO A 54 30.40 -13.12 0.26
CA PRO A 54 31.33 -13.75 1.18
C PRO A 54 31.70 -15.16 0.70
N ALA A 55 33.00 -15.46 0.68
CA ALA A 55 33.49 -16.77 0.27
C ALA A 55 33.09 -17.85 1.29
N LYS A 56 32.86 -19.09 0.85
CA LYS A 56 32.61 -20.24 1.74
C LYS A 56 33.93 -20.82 2.27
N THR A 57 34.80 -21.35 1.42
CA THR A 57 36.12 -21.84 1.83
C THR A 57 37.10 -21.48 0.75
N VAL A 58 38.24 -20.92 1.15
CA VAL A 58 39.31 -20.49 0.23
C VAL A 58 40.64 -21.06 0.69
N GLN A 59 41.56 -21.19 -0.24
CA GLN A 59 42.92 -21.64 0.03
C GLN A 59 43.80 -20.44 0.38
N TYR A 60 44.74 -20.58 1.32
CA TYR A 60 45.64 -19.49 1.68
C TYR A 60 47.03 -19.96 2.14
N CYS A 61 48.02 -19.10 1.99
CA CYS A 61 49.42 -19.35 2.39
C CYS A 61 50.01 -18.10 3.05
N THR A 62 50.66 -18.30 4.21
CA THR A 62 51.24 -17.23 5.04
C THR A 62 52.78 -17.24 5.06
N SER A 63 53.42 -18.05 4.22
CA SER A 63 54.88 -18.27 4.23
C SER A 63 55.71 -17.08 3.70
N PHE A 64 55.08 -15.97 3.31
CA PHE A 64 55.76 -14.84 2.67
C PHE A 64 56.18 -13.79 3.69
N ARG A 65 57.51 -13.66 3.86
CA ARG A 65 58.12 -12.66 4.76
C ARG A 65 58.01 -11.20 4.27
N SER A 66 57.52 -10.98 3.04
CA SER A 66 57.26 -9.64 2.50
C SER A 66 56.11 -9.68 1.49
N ILE A 67 55.41 -8.55 1.35
CA ILE A 67 54.33 -8.39 0.35
C ILE A 67 54.82 -8.61 -1.08
N ASN A 68 56.03 -8.19 -1.42
CA ASN A 68 56.57 -8.36 -2.78
C ASN A 68 56.69 -9.84 -3.19
N LYS A 69 57.08 -10.72 -2.25
CA LYS A 69 57.13 -12.16 -2.50
C LYS A 69 55.74 -12.77 -2.62
N ALA A 70 54.77 -12.28 -1.84
CA ALA A 70 53.38 -12.71 -1.95
C ALA A 70 52.74 -12.26 -3.28
N LEU A 71 53.03 -11.05 -3.75
CA LEU A 71 52.57 -10.54 -5.04
C LEU A 71 53.16 -11.34 -6.21
N ASP A 72 54.48 -11.62 -6.20
CA ASP A 72 55.12 -12.48 -7.20
C ASP A 72 54.47 -13.88 -7.24
N ALA A 73 54.28 -14.49 -6.07
CA ALA A 73 53.64 -15.79 -5.96
C ALA A 73 52.19 -15.77 -6.45
N ALA A 74 51.39 -14.76 -6.08
CA ALA A 74 50.01 -14.62 -6.54
C ALA A 74 49.93 -14.47 -8.08
N ASN A 75 50.81 -13.66 -8.67
CA ASN A 75 50.88 -13.49 -10.12
C ASN A 75 51.26 -14.80 -10.83
N ARG A 76 52.27 -15.52 -10.32
CA ARG A 76 52.71 -16.81 -10.88
C ARG A 76 51.63 -17.87 -10.75
N ILE A 77 50.91 -17.92 -9.62
CA ILE A 77 49.75 -18.79 -9.42
C ILE A 77 48.64 -18.45 -10.42
N ASN A 78 48.32 -17.18 -10.63
CA ASN A 78 47.32 -16.76 -11.61
C ASN A 78 47.68 -17.19 -13.04
N VAL A 79 48.93 -16.98 -13.45
CA VAL A 79 49.42 -17.43 -14.78
C VAL A 79 49.35 -18.95 -14.92
N ALA A 80 49.72 -19.69 -13.87
CA ALA A 80 49.64 -21.15 -13.88
C ALA A 80 48.19 -21.66 -13.87
N ASN A 81 47.29 -20.99 -13.13
CA ASN A 81 45.86 -21.30 -13.11
C ASN A 81 45.23 -21.07 -14.48
N THR A 82 45.62 -20.00 -15.18
CA THR A 82 45.21 -19.76 -16.58
C THR A 82 45.60 -20.91 -17.51
N LYS A 83 46.77 -21.52 -17.30
CA LYS A 83 47.24 -22.68 -18.08
C LYS A 83 46.45 -23.96 -17.78
N VAL A 84 45.92 -24.12 -16.56
CA VAL A 84 45.01 -25.21 -16.22
C VAL A 84 43.71 -25.10 -17.02
N PHE A 85 43.14 -23.89 -17.10
CA PHE A 85 41.95 -23.64 -17.91
C PHE A 85 42.18 -23.79 -19.41
N SER A 86 43.40 -23.56 -19.90
CA SER A 86 43.76 -23.75 -21.31
C SER A 86 44.27 -25.16 -21.67
N GLY A 87 44.16 -26.13 -20.75
CA GLY A 87 44.34 -27.55 -21.04
C GLY A 87 45.64 -28.20 -20.52
N ASP A 88 46.45 -27.50 -19.72
CA ASP A 88 47.59 -28.11 -18.99
C ASP A 88 47.23 -28.34 -17.50
N PRO A 89 46.69 -29.52 -17.14
CA PRO A 89 46.19 -29.78 -15.79
C PRO A 89 47.29 -29.79 -14.72
N LYS A 90 48.58 -29.85 -15.09
CA LYS A 90 49.71 -29.90 -14.14
C LYS A 90 50.42 -28.56 -13.95
N ALA A 91 50.01 -27.52 -14.68
CA ALA A 91 50.67 -26.21 -14.64
C ALA A 91 50.66 -25.58 -13.23
N LEU A 92 49.50 -25.59 -12.57
CA LEU A 92 49.34 -25.06 -11.22
C LEU A 92 50.14 -25.86 -10.19
N GLU A 93 50.09 -27.20 -10.25
CA GLU A 93 50.82 -28.07 -9.33
C GLU A 93 52.34 -27.88 -9.42
N LYS A 94 52.88 -27.77 -10.65
CA LYS A 94 54.30 -27.51 -10.90
C LYS A 94 54.73 -26.16 -10.33
N GLU A 95 53.91 -25.13 -10.51
CA GLU A 95 54.21 -23.78 -10.03
C GLU A 95 54.20 -23.72 -8.50
N LEU A 96 53.20 -24.33 -7.86
CA LEU A 96 53.12 -24.43 -6.39
C LEU A 96 54.32 -25.16 -5.79
N ARG A 97 54.77 -26.27 -6.41
CA ARG A 97 56.01 -26.97 -6.00
C ARG A 97 57.25 -26.08 -6.14
N SER A 98 57.35 -25.31 -7.23
CA SER A 98 58.49 -24.40 -7.46
C SER A 98 58.55 -23.26 -6.44
N LEU A 99 57.38 -22.79 -5.98
CA LEU A 99 57.23 -21.73 -4.98
C LEU A 99 57.32 -22.26 -3.55
N GLY A 100 57.33 -23.58 -3.35
CA GLY A 100 57.28 -24.21 -2.03
C GLY A 100 55.99 -23.90 -1.26
N ILE A 101 54.88 -23.69 -1.96
CA ILE A 101 53.59 -23.32 -1.37
C ILE A 101 52.78 -24.58 -1.08
N ALA A 102 52.36 -24.71 0.18
CA ALA A 102 51.30 -25.61 0.60
C ALA A 102 50.15 -24.76 1.13
N PHE A 103 49.00 -24.81 0.47
CA PHE A 103 47.83 -24.07 0.91
C PHE A 103 47.18 -24.70 2.15
N LYS A 104 46.73 -23.85 3.05
CA LYS A 104 45.78 -24.18 4.11
C LYS A 104 44.37 -23.81 3.67
N LEU A 105 43.37 -24.47 4.22
CA LEU A 105 41.96 -24.13 4.02
C LEU A 105 41.52 -23.12 5.08
N SER A 106 40.78 -22.09 4.67
CA SER A 106 40.09 -21.17 5.59
C SER A 106 38.97 -21.88 6.35
N LYS A 107 38.35 -21.19 7.31
CA LYS A 107 37.06 -21.63 7.88
C LYS A 107 35.98 -21.71 6.78
N SER A 108 34.89 -22.44 7.03
CA SER A 108 33.74 -22.65 6.12
C SER A 108 32.90 -21.42 5.82
N ASN A 109 33.32 -20.25 6.34
CA ASN A 109 32.76 -18.95 6.05
C ASN A 109 33.77 -18.00 5.36
N GLY A 110 34.90 -18.50 4.84
CA GLY A 110 35.89 -17.68 4.12
C GLY A 110 36.70 -16.76 5.04
N GLU A 111 36.71 -17.03 6.35
CA GLU A 111 37.52 -16.32 7.33
C GLU A 111 38.82 -17.08 7.62
N ILE A 112 39.94 -16.35 7.57
CA ILE A 112 41.28 -16.82 7.90
C ILE A 112 41.68 -16.15 9.21
N GLU A 113 42.19 -16.92 10.16
CA GLU A 113 42.62 -16.42 11.46
C GLU A 113 43.99 -17.00 11.82
N GLU A 114 45.04 -16.18 11.78
CA GLU A 114 46.44 -16.61 11.93
C GLU A 114 47.26 -15.57 12.72
N PHE A 115 48.35 -16.00 13.33
CA PHE A 115 49.31 -15.08 13.97
C PHE A 115 50.34 -14.60 12.94
N LEU A 116 50.30 -13.31 12.60
CA LEU A 116 51.11 -12.70 11.54
C LEU A 116 51.79 -11.41 12.03
N MET A 117 52.96 -11.11 11.47
CA MET A 117 53.74 -9.91 11.76
C MET A 117 53.43 -8.80 10.74
N SER A 118 53.58 -7.54 11.16
CA SER A 118 53.53 -6.39 10.25
C SER A 118 54.56 -6.54 9.12
N GLY A 119 54.17 -6.25 7.88
CA GLY A 119 54.99 -6.40 6.68
C GLY A 119 54.99 -7.79 6.03
N GLN A 120 54.40 -8.81 6.67
CA GLN A 120 54.20 -10.12 6.03
C GLN A 120 53.12 -10.06 4.94
N GLY A 121 53.26 -10.92 3.93
CA GLY A 121 52.29 -11.11 2.87
C GLY A 121 51.51 -12.41 3.05
N VAL A 122 50.20 -12.38 2.81
CA VAL A 122 49.34 -13.57 2.74
C VAL A 122 48.80 -13.69 1.32
N VAL A 123 48.93 -14.88 0.71
CA VAL A 123 48.29 -15.18 -0.57
C VAL A 123 47.01 -15.95 -0.29
N VAL A 124 45.89 -15.44 -0.79
CA VAL A 124 44.59 -16.13 -0.80
C VAL A 124 44.31 -16.57 -2.24
N PHE A 125 43.84 -17.78 -2.43
CA PHE A 125 43.58 -18.39 -3.73
C PHE A 125 42.23 -19.09 -3.75
N ASP A 126 41.55 -18.95 -4.87
CA ASP A 126 40.37 -19.71 -5.25
C ASP A 126 40.55 -20.17 -6.71
N GLU A 127 40.14 -21.40 -7.03
CA GLU A 127 40.35 -21.98 -8.34
C GLU A 127 39.63 -21.20 -9.45
N GLU A 128 38.44 -20.64 -9.15
CA GLU A 128 37.63 -19.88 -10.12
C GLU A 128 38.00 -18.38 -10.15
N TYR A 129 38.41 -17.81 -9.00
CA TYR A 129 38.63 -16.36 -8.85
C TYR A 129 40.11 -15.95 -8.78
N GLY A 130 41.04 -16.90 -8.83
CA GLY A 130 42.47 -16.65 -8.83
C GLY A 130 43.06 -16.33 -7.45
N ALA A 131 44.33 -15.95 -7.45
CA ALA A 131 45.13 -15.62 -6.29
C ALA A 131 45.29 -14.10 -6.09
N LYS A 132 45.29 -13.67 -4.84
CA LYS A 132 45.57 -12.29 -4.44
C LYS A 132 46.44 -12.23 -3.20
N ALA A 133 47.41 -11.31 -3.22
CA ALA A 133 48.28 -11.04 -2.09
C ALA A 133 47.70 -9.93 -1.19
N VAL A 134 47.91 -10.07 0.11
CA VAL A 134 47.42 -9.17 1.16
C VAL A 134 48.58 -8.81 2.05
N GLU A 135 48.83 -7.51 2.24
CA GLU A 135 49.85 -7.03 3.16
C GLU A 135 49.28 -6.85 4.57
N ILE A 136 49.97 -7.40 5.56
CA ILE A 136 49.63 -7.16 6.96
C ILE A 136 50.22 -5.82 7.40
N LYS A 137 49.38 -4.79 7.47
CA LYS A 137 49.79 -3.43 7.85
C LYS A 137 49.78 -3.24 9.37
N SER A 138 50.75 -2.50 9.91
CA SER A 138 50.81 -2.16 11.35
C SER A 138 49.50 -1.51 11.83
N GLY A 139 49.11 -1.77 13.08
CA GLY A 139 47.86 -1.26 13.67
C GLY A 139 46.54 -1.90 13.21
N GLN A 140 46.51 -2.71 12.14
CA GLN A 140 45.28 -3.36 11.65
C GLN A 140 45.25 -4.87 11.97
N ASP A 141 44.13 -5.34 12.56
CA ASP A 141 43.89 -6.75 12.93
C ASP A 141 42.81 -7.44 12.06
N LYS A 142 42.01 -6.65 11.31
CA LYS A 142 40.93 -7.13 10.44
C LYS A 142 41.14 -6.65 9.01
N PHE A 143 41.14 -7.58 8.06
CA PHE A 143 41.34 -7.31 6.64
C PHE A 143 40.20 -7.88 5.81
N THR A 144 39.88 -7.20 4.72
CA THR A 144 38.90 -7.67 3.73
C THR A 144 39.58 -7.85 2.39
N VAL A 145 39.38 -8.99 1.76
CA VAL A 145 40.01 -9.35 0.49
C VAL A 145 38.93 -9.77 -0.48
N THR A 146 38.89 -9.12 -1.64
CA THR A 146 38.01 -9.54 -2.74
C THR A 146 38.86 -10.19 -3.82
N LEU A 147 38.59 -11.46 -4.11
CA LEU A 147 39.06 -12.14 -5.31
C LEU A 147 38.07 -11.82 -6.43
N GLU A 148 38.59 -11.28 -7.53
CA GLU A 148 37.80 -10.92 -8.69
C GLU A 148 38.10 -11.92 -9.79
N SER A 149 37.08 -12.54 -10.38
CA SER A 149 37.29 -13.44 -11.50
C SER A 149 37.86 -12.62 -12.67
N SER A 150 39.07 -12.95 -13.11
CA SER A 150 39.61 -12.41 -14.35
C SER A 150 38.97 -13.17 -15.50
N ASP A 151 37.98 -12.57 -16.16
CA ASP A 151 37.65 -12.94 -17.54
C ASP A 151 38.97 -12.89 -18.32
N GLN A 152 39.46 -14.04 -18.78
CA GLN A 152 40.64 -14.11 -19.62
C GLN A 152 40.30 -13.46 -20.97
N ILE A 153 40.50 -12.15 -21.04
CA ILE A 153 40.46 -11.38 -22.28
C ILE A 153 41.91 -11.12 -22.66
N LEU A 154 42.32 -11.70 -23.79
CA LEU A 154 43.49 -11.31 -24.55
C LEU A 154 43.40 -9.80 -24.84
N ASP A 155 44.42 -9.03 -24.45
CA ASP A 155 44.54 -7.62 -24.83
C ASP A 155 44.70 -7.53 -26.35
N GLU A 156 43.62 -7.23 -27.06
CA GLU A 156 43.72 -6.59 -28.37
C GLU A 156 43.68 -5.07 -28.16
N THR A 157 44.75 -4.42 -28.64
CA THR A 157 44.86 -2.99 -28.88
C THR A 157 43.56 -2.43 -29.45
N VAL A 158 42.93 -1.52 -28.69
CA VAL A 158 41.76 -0.75 -29.12
C VAL A 158 42.19 0.20 -30.23
N VAL A 159 41.83 -0.17 -31.47
CA VAL A 159 41.53 0.82 -32.51
C VAL A 159 40.09 1.25 -32.28
N ASP A 160 39.88 2.55 -32.10
CA ASP A 160 38.57 3.14 -31.86
C ASP A 160 37.64 2.89 -33.06
N GLY A 161 36.82 1.85 -32.95
CA GLY A 161 35.77 1.49 -33.88
C GLY A 161 34.54 1.08 -33.07
N LYS A 162 33.38 1.65 -33.38
CA LYS A 162 32.09 1.36 -32.71
C LYS A 162 31.83 -0.16 -32.69
N TYR A 163 31.98 -0.81 -31.54
CA TYR A 163 31.70 -2.25 -31.39
C TYR A 163 30.20 -2.54 -31.54
N ARG A 164 29.84 -3.37 -32.53
CA ARG A 164 28.57 -4.11 -32.53
C ARG A 164 28.65 -5.18 -31.44
N ASN A 165 27.59 -5.34 -30.66
CA ASN A 165 27.51 -6.38 -29.62
C ASN A 165 27.53 -7.78 -30.28
N THR A 166 28.52 -8.62 -29.99
CA THR A 166 28.78 -9.92 -30.65
C THR A 166 28.36 -11.15 -29.84
N ASN A 167 27.65 -10.99 -28.72
CA ASN A 167 27.16 -12.10 -27.90
C ASN A 167 25.65 -12.34 -28.07
N PRO A 168 25.16 -13.59 -27.95
CA PRO A 168 23.74 -13.87 -27.84
C PRO A 168 23.08 -13.08 -26.73
N THR A 169 21.89 -12.53 -26.99
CA THR A 169 21.15 -11.73 -26.02
C THR A 169 19.77 -12.34 -25.78
N MET A 170 19.34 -12.30 -24.52
CA MET A 170 18.03 -12.76 -24.06
C MET A 170 17.45 -11.64 -23.22
N LYS A 171 16.22 -11.21 -23.52
CA LYS A 171 15.57 -10.12 -22.76
C LYS A 171 14.54 -10.72 -21.80
N PRO A 172 14.63 -10.46 -20.48
CA PRO A 172 13.56 -10.81 -19.57
C PRO A 172 12.37 -9.89 -19.86
N VAL A 173 11.24 -10.48 -20.25
CA VAL A 173 9.97 -9.78 -20.45
C VAL A 173 8.98 -10.30 -19.42
N PRO A 174 8.26 -9.43 -18.69
CA PRO A 174 7.14 -9.85 -17.85
C PRO A 174 6.12 -10.67 -18.64
N GLY A 175 5.68 -11.78 -18.05
CA GLY A 175 4.61 -12.58 -18.66
C GLY A 175 3.27 -11.84 -18.61
N MET A 176 2.39 -12.10 -19.58
CA MET A 176 1.01 -11.62 -19.54
C MET A 176 0.15 -12.61 -18.74
N ASP A 177 -0.34 -12.18 -17.57
CA ASP A 177 -1.20 -12.98 -16.70
C ASP A 177 -2.66 -12.56 -16.90
N THR A 178 -3.44 -13.51 -17.41
CA THR A 178 -4.89 -13.38 -17.62
C THR A 178 -5.70 -13.94 -16.44
N GLY A 179 -5.02 -14.45 -15.42
CA GLY A 179 -5.57 -15.05 -14.20
C GLY A 179 -5.52 -16.57 -14.20
N ASP A 180 -6.03 -17.20 -15.25
CA ASP A 180 -6.03 -18.66 -15.45
C ASP A 180 -4.77 -19.17 -16.18
N ARG A 181 -4.23 -18.34 -17.07
CA ARG A 181 -3.05 -18.64 -17.88
C ARG A 181 -2.07 -17.48 -17.85
N VAL A 182 -0.79 -17.82 -17.94
CA VAL A 182 0.28 -16.86 -18.19
C VAL A 182 0.90 -17.16 -19.54
N THR A 183 1.12 -16.12 -20.34
CA THR A 183 1.90 -16.21 -21.56
C THR A 183 3.28 -15.64 -21.30
N PHE A 184 4.30 -16.44 -21.58
CA PHE A 184 5.70 -16.07 -21.47
C PHE A 184 6.26 -15.77 -22.86
N ASN A 185 6.93 -14.64 -23.00
CA ASN A 185 7.65 -14.33 -24.23
C ASN A 185 9.04 -14.99 -24.18
N VAL A 186 9.29 -15.87 -25.14
CA VAL A 186 10.61 -16.46 -25.40
C VAL A 186 11.24 -15.64 -26.51
N ASN A 187 12.29 -14.88 -26.18
CA ASN A 187 12.94 -13.99 -27.13
C ASN A 187 14.46 -14.03 -26.95
N PHE A 188 15.15 -14.48 -27.99
CA PHE A 188 16.60 -14.51 -28.03
C PHE A 188 17.10 -14.04 -29.40
N THR A 189 18.24 -13.35 -29.36
CA THR A 189 18.99 -12.96 -30.54
C THR A 189 20.35 -13.66 -30.50
N ILE A 190 20.70 -14.40 -31.55
CA ILE A 190 22.03 -14.98 -31.74
C ILE A 190 22.71 -14.23 -32.91
N PRO A 191 23.85 -13.56 -32.68
CA PRO A 191 24.56 -12.79 -33.71
C PRO A 191 24.97 -13.62 -34.93
N GLU A 192 25.23 -12.92 -36.03
CA GLU A 192 25.88 -13.48 -37.22
C GLU A 192 27.16 -14.26 -36.84
N GLY A 193 27.39 -15.39 -37.50
CA GLY A 193 28.59 -16.23 -37.31
C GLY A 193 28.46 -17.36 -36.29
N TYR A 194 27.39 -17.40 -35.48
CA TYR A 194 27.17 -18.50 -34.52
C TYR A 194 26.48 -19.71 -35.14
N THR A 195 25.58 -19.50 -36.10
CA THR A 195 24.77 -20.57 -36.69
C THR A 195 25.19 -20.89 -38.12
N THR A 196 24.91 -22.12 -38.54
CA THR A 196 25.15 -22.63 -39.89
C THR A 196 23.98 -23.50 -40.35
N GLU A 197 24.01 -23.95 -41.59
CA GLU A 197 23.02 -24.91 -42.11
C GLU A 197 23.06 -26.27 -41.37
N LYS A 198 24.13 -26.54 -40.61
CA LYS A 198 24.37 -27.75 -39.82
C LYS A 198 24.20 -27.50 -38.32
N SER A 199 23.52 -26.43 -37.93
CA SER A 199 23.27 -26.10 -36.53
C SER A 199 21.84 -26.44 -36.13
N ARG A 200 21.64 -26.68 -34.83
CA ARG A 200 20.35 -26.78 -34.16
C ARG A 200 20.34 -25.90 -32.93
N ILE A 201 19.26 -25.16 -32.74
CA ILE A 201 18.95 -24.47 -31.49
C ILE A 201 17.87 -25.26 -30.77
N ILE A 202 18.12 -25.59 -29.51
CA ILE A 202 17.18 -26.20 -28.57
C ILE A 202 16.87 -25.16 -27.51
N CYS A 203 15.65 -24.62 -27.51
CA CYS A 203 15.15 -23.77 -26.44
C CYS A 203 14.14 -24.55 -25.60
N GLN A 204 14.37 -24.63 -24.28
CA GLN A 204 13.48 -25.31 -23.33
C GLN A 204 12.83 -24.29 -22.41
N PRO A 205 11.58 -23.88 -22.67
CA PRO A 205 10.83 -23.02 -21.77
C PRO A 205 10.33 -23.77 -20.54
N MET A 206 10.22 -23.06 -19.43
CA MET A 206 9.94 -23.56 -18.09
C MET A 206 9.05 -22.56 -17.35
N ALA A 207 8.09 -23.07 -16.57
CA ALA A 207 7.33 -22.27 -15.62
C ALA A 207 7.94 -22.41 -14.22
N VAL A 208 8.23 -21.28 -13.58
CA VAL A 208 8.83 -21.21 -12.24
C VAL A 208 7.86 -20.51 -11.30
N ASP A 209 7.62 -21.10 -10.12
CA ASP A 209 6.83 -20.49 -9.04
C ASP A 209 7.64 -19.35 -8.40
N CYS A 210 7.11 -18.14 -8.41
CA CYS A 210 7.83 -16.96 -7.93
C CYS A 210 7.98 -16.89 -6.40
N GLN A 211 7.22 -17.69 -5.66
CA GLN A 211 7.29 -17.74 -4.21
C GLN A 211 8.32 -18.76 -3.74
N THR A 212 8.41 -19.92 -4.40
CA THR A 212 9.34 -20.99 -4.03
C THR A 212 10.64 -20.99 -4.84
N GLU A 213 10.66 -20.29 -5.98
CA GLU A 213 11.70 -20.34 -7.01
C GLU A 213 11.88 -21.73 -7.67
N ASP A 214 10.96 -22.65 -7.42
CA ASP A 214 11.00 -23.99 -7.98
C ASP A 214 10.45 -24.02 -9.41
N THR A 215 11.09 -24.83 -10.26
CA THR A 215 10.55 -25.16 -11.58
C THR A 215 9.38 -26.13 -11.42
N ILE A 216 8.18 -25.70 -11.80
CA ILE A 216 6.95 -26.49 -11.64
C ILE A 216 6.55 -27.23 -12.91
N ALA A 217 6.99 -26.78 -14.08
CA ALA A 217 6.68 -27.42 -15.35
C ALA A 217 7.73 -27.09 -16.43
N TYR A 218 8.09 -28.11 -17.22
CA TYR A 218 8.77 -27.95 -18.50
C TYR A 218 7.73 -27.84 -19.61
N LEU A 219 7.78 -26.75 -20.38
CA LEU A 219 6.84 -26.48 -21.47
C LEU A 219 7.32 -27.15 -22.77
N GLN A 220 6.54 -27.07 -23.84
CA GLN A 220 6.96 -27.59 -25.14
C GLN A 220 8.26 -26.91 -25.59
N PRO A 221 9.32 -27.67 -25.97
CA PRO A 221 10.55 -27.08 -26.45
C PRO A 221 10.33 -26.38 -27.80
N ILE A 222 11.21 -25.44 -28.13
CA ILE A 222 11.27 -24.76 -29.42
C ILE A 222 12.58 -25.17 -30.08
N ILE A 223 12.48 -25.79 -31.25
CA ILE A 223 13.61 -26.34 -31.99
C ILE A 223 13.73 -25.63 -33.34
N LEU A 224 14.86 -24.94 -33.55
CA LEU A 224 15.19 -24.31 -34.83
C LEU A 224 16.36 -25.09 -35.44
N GLU A 225 16.25 -25.48 -36.71
CA GLU A 225 17.26 -26.29 -37.38
C GLU A 225 17.66 -25.69 -38.71
N GLY A 226 18.94 -25.83 -39.06
CA GLY A 226 19.39 -25.61 -40.43
C GLY A 226 18.93 -26.75 -41.34
N ALA A 227 18.74 -26.48 -42.62
CA ALA A 227 18.21 -27.47 -43.57
C ALA A 227 19.07 -28.75 -43.66
N GLU A 228 20.40 -28.61 -43.57
CA GLU A 228 21.33 -29.75 -43.53
C GLU A 228 21.35 -30.44 -42.16
N TYR A 229 21.01 -29.74 -41.07
CA TYR A 229 20.77 -30.37 -39.77
C TYR A 229 19.51 -31.27 -39.83
N HIS A 230 18.39 -30.73 -40.28
CA HIS A 230 17.13 -31.46 -40.29
C HIS A 230 17.18 -32.72 -41.16
N LYS A 231 17.67 -32.59 -42.41
CA LYS A 231 17.73 -33.68 -43.40
C LYS A 231 18.55 -34.89 -42.94
N LYS A 232 19.68 -34.63 -42.28
CA LYS A 232 20.59 -35.69 -41.82
C LYS A 232 20.12 -36.26 -40.47
N GLN A 233 19.49 -35.46 -39.62
CA GLN A 233 18.83 -35.95 -38.42
C GLN A 233 17.70 -36.92 -38.78
N ASP A 234 16.85 -36.60 -39.75
CA ASP A 234 15.81 -37.52 -40.24
C ASP A 234 16.40 -38.84 -40.76
N LYS A 235 17.50 -38.78 -41.53
CA LYS A 235 18.23 -39.99 -41.98
C LYS A 235 18.80 -40.81 -40.81
N ARG A 236 19.44 -40.18 -39.82
CA ARG A 236 20.00 -40.87 -38.63
C ARG A 236 18.90 -41.51 -37.79
N MET A 237 17.74 -40.88 -37.75
CA MET A 237 16.55 -41.34 -37.04
C MET A 237 15.69 -42.30 -37.88
N GLY A 238 16.26 -42.96 -38.89
CA GLY A 238 15.56 -43.97 -39.68
C GLY A 238 14.35 -43.43 -40.45
N PHE A 239 14.42 -42.19 -40.94
CA PHE A 239 13.37 -41.49 -41.68
C PHE A 239 12.05 -41.32 -40.90
N ASN A 240 12.15 -41.21 -39.58
CA ASN A 240 11.03 -40.87 -38.72
C ASN A 240 11.48 -39.96 -37.58
N TYR A 241 11.95 -38.77 -37.95
CA TYR A 241 12.40 -37.72 -37.02
C TYR A 241 11.41 -37.49 -35.86
N MET A 242 10.12 -37.29 -36.17
CA MET A 242 9.08 -36.95 -35.17
C MET A 242 8.85 -38.04 -34.12
N LYS A 243 9.08 -39.31 -34.46
CA LYS A 243 8.93 -40.43 -33.51
C LYS A 243 10.18 -40.67 -32.67
N ASN A 244 11.35 -40.49 -33.28
CA ASN A 244 12.60 -40.99 -32.73
C ASN A 244 13.44 -39.92 -32.02
N ASP A 245 13.22 -38.64 -32.30
CA ASP A 245 13.85 -37.53 -31.58
C ASP A 245 12.90 -36.99 -30.50
N SER A 246 13.34 -37.01 -29.25
CA SER A 246 12.52 -36.65 -28.09
C SER A 246 12.07 -35.19 -28.06
N VAL A 247 12.75 -34.30 -28.79
CA VAL A 247 12.41 -32.88 -28.85
C VAL A 247 11.83 -32.46 -30.20
N ALA A 248 11.72 -33.37 -31.18
CA ALA A 248 11.19 -33.09 -32.52
C ALA A 248 9.79 -32.46 -32.54
N ARG A 249 8.95 -32.76 -31.53
CA ARG A 249 7.64 -32.12 -31.35
C ARG A 249 7.71 -30.58 -31.25
N GLY A 250 8.88 -30.05 -30.92
CA GLY A 250 9.15 -28.62 -30.81
C GLY A 250 9.68 -27.98 -32.09
N TYR A 251 9.86 -28.74 -33.18
CA TYR A 251 10.42 -28.23 -34.43
C TYR A 251 9.52 -27.17 -35.06
N ASP A 252 10.11 -25.99 -35.28
CA ASP A 252 9.48 -24.86 -35.96
C ASP A 252 10.01 -24.78 -37.40
N PRO A 253 9.22 -25.25 -38.39
CA PRO A 253 9.64 -25.21 -39.80
C PRO A 253 9.58 -23.80 -40.41
N SER A 254 9.01 -22.82 -39.71
CA SER A 254 8.89 -21.45 -40.22
C SER A 254 10.22 -20.67 -40.15
N TYR A 255 11.20 -21.18 -39.40
CA TYR A 255 12.49 -20.55 -39.20
C TYR A 255 13.62 -21.53 -39.48
N VAL A 256 14.40 -21.29 -40.54
CA VAL A 256 15.52 -22.14 -40.94
C VAL A 256 16.83 -21.45 -40.61
N LEU A 257 17.75 -22.17 -39.95
CA LEU A 257 19.07 -21.63 -39.62
C LEU A 257 19.98 -21.61 -40.84
N GLU A 258 20.70 -20.51 -41.01
CA GLU A 258 21.60 -20.26 -42.13
C GLU A 258 22.93 -19.73 -41.62
N ARG A 259 23.98 -19.92 -42.43
CA ARG A 259 25.30 -19.39 -42.11
C ARG A 259 25.33 -17.87 -42.16
N ASP A 260 26.09 -17.28 -41.23
CA ASP A 260 26.40 -15.84 -41.19
C ASP A 260 25.16 -14.93 -41.17
N LYS A 261 24.02 -15.45 -40.70
CA LYS A 261 22.80 -14.67 -40.45
C LYS A 261 22.53 -14.56 -38.96
N GLU A 262 22.06 -13.38 -38.54
CA GLU A 262 21.57 -13.16 -37.19
C GLU A 262 20.26 -13.95 -37.01
N VAL A 263 20.16 -14.69 -35.90
CA VAL A 263 18.93 -15.35 -35.48
C VAL A 263 18.21 -14.43 -34.51
N ALA A 264 17.18 -13.72 -34.97
CA ALA A 264 16.25 -13.02 -34.10
C ALA A 264 14.94 -13.82 -34.00
N TYR A 265 14.74 -14.51 -32.88
CA TYR A 265 13.57 -15.36 -32.67
C TYR A 265 12.76 -14.87 -31.46
N SER A 266 11.45 -14.69 -31.68
CA SER A 266 10.51 -14.30 -30.64
C SER A 266 9.21 -15.07 -30.81
N THR A 267 8.78 -15.76 -29.75
CA THR A 267 7.50 -16.47 -29.72
C THR A 267 6.89 -16.42 -28.33
N ASN A 268 5.63 -16.80 -28.23
CA ASN A 268 4.88 -16.80 -26.99
C ASN A 268 4.50 -18.23 -26.59
N VAL A 269 4.78 -18.58 -25.34
CA VAL A 269 4.46 -19.89 -24.77
C VAL A 269 3.44 -19.71 -23.65
N THR A 270 2.30 -20.39 -23.78
CA THR A 270 1.22 -20.30 -22.79
C THR A 270 1.29 -21.42 -21.76
N PHE A 271 1.17 -21.06 -20.49
CA PHE A 271 1.13 -21.97 -19.35
C PHE A 271 -0.20 -21.84 -18.60
N LYS A 272 -0.86 -22.97 -18.31
CA LYS A 272 -2.07 -23.00 -17.47
C LYS A 272 -1.66 -23.10 -16.00
N LYS A 273 -2.09 -22.16 -15.18
CA LYS A 273 -1.67 -22.05 -13.78
C LYS A 273 -2.27 -23.19 -12.94
N PRO A 274 -1.46 -23.94 -12.17
CA PRO A 274 -1.98 -24.94 -11.25
C PRO A 274 -2.67 -24.29 -10.04
N ASP A 275 -2.07 -23.25 -9.48
CA ASP A 275 -2.68 -22.36 -8.48
C ASP A 275 -2.82 -20.96 -9.08
N LYS A 276 -4.07 -20.45 -9.15
CA LYS A 276 -4.40 -19.18 -9.78
C LYS A 276 -3.98 -17.96 -8.97
N GLU A 277 -3.80 -18.11 -7.66
CA GLU A 277 -3.40 -17.02 -6.75
C GLU A 277 -1.89 -16.76 -6.77
N LYS A 278 -1.12 -17.75 -7.22
CA LYS A 278 0.33 -17.65 -7.35
C LYS A 278 0.75 -16.96 -8.64
N THR A 279 1.93 -16.38 -8.59
CA THR A 279 2.57 -15.73 -9.75
C THR A 279 3.63 -16.68 -10.28
N TYR A 280 3.72 -16.79 -11.60
CA TYR A 280 4.71 -17.63 -12.26
C TYR A 280 5.50 -16.80 -13.24
N ARG A 281 6.80 -17.04 -13.32
CA ARG A 281 7.66 -16.48 -14.37
C ARG A 281 8.03 -17.54 -15.39
N GLY A 282 8.16 -17.11 -16.63
CA GLY A 282 8.66 -17.93 -17.72
C GLY A 282 10.16 -17.83 -17.79
N SER A 283 10.85 -18.94 -17.61
CA SER A 283 12.29 -19.06 -17.82
C SER A 283 12.57 -19.99 -18.98
N TYR A 284 13.70 -19.82 -19.64
CA TYR A 284 14.08 -20.69 -20.75
C TYR A 284 15.59 -20.78 -20.87
N ARG A 285 16.07 -21.99 -21.15
CA ARG A 285 17.46 -22.29 -21.49
C ARG A 285 17.57 -22.51 -22.99
N VAL A 286 18.59 -21.91 -23.61
CA VAL A 286 18.86 -22.04 -25.04
C VAL A 286 20.21 -22.71 -25.21
N VAL A 287 20.23 -23.78 -25.99
CA VAL A 287 21.42 -24.53 -26.34
C VAL A 287 21.57 -24.48 -27.86
N LEU A 288 22.75 -24.10 -28.32
CA LEU A 288 23.15 -24.21 -29.72
C LEU A 288 24.11 -25.37 -29.86
N GLU A 289 23.82 -26.24 -30.81
CA GLU A 289 24.65 -27.40 -31.10
C GLU A 289 24.87 -27.57 -32.60
N ASP A 290 25.93 -28.29 -32.93
CA ASP A 290 26.04 -29.03 -34.16
C ASP A 290 25.86 -30.53 -33.85
N TYR A 291 26.04 -31.38 -34.86
CA TYR A 291 25.87 -32.83 -34.72
C TYR A 291 26.74 -33.53 -33.67
N HIS A 292 27.87 -32.92 -33.31
CA HIS A 292 28.92 -33.55 -32.50
C HIS A 292 29.24 -32.73 -31.24
N HIS A 293 28.93 -31.44 -31.23
CA HIS A 293 29.32 -30.52 -30.17
C HIS A 293 28.18 -29.56 -29.81
N ARG A 294 28.03 -29.32 -28.51
CA ARG A 294 27.34 -28.15 -28.00
C ARG A 294 28.25 -26.94 -28.21
N THR A 295 27.91 -26.06 -29.14
CA THR A 295 28.74 -24.91 -29.51
C THR A 295 28.46 -23.69 -28.64
N TRP A 296 27.25 -23.56 -28.08
CA TRP A 296 26.92 -22.53 -27.10
C TRP A 296 25.77 -22.97 -26.17
N ASP A 297 25.75 -22.46 -24.94
CA ASP A 297 24.75 -22.77 -23.92
C ASP A 297 24.49 -21.53 -23.06
N SER A 298 23.22 -21.16 -22.91
CA SER A 298 22.84 -20.04 -22.05
C SER A 298 23.07 -20.32 -20.55
N GLY A 299 23.28 -21.58 -20.15
CA GLY A 299 23.37 -21.98 -18.74
C GLY A 299 22.05 -21.83 -17.98
N GLU A 300 22.12 -21.82 -16.64
CA GLU A 300 21.00 -21.49 -15.75
C GLU A 300 20.75 -19.98 -15.70
N MET A 301 20.36 -19.40 -16.84
CA MET A 301 19.86 -18.03 -16.84
C MET A 301 18.39 -18.04 -16.42
N THR A 302 18.09 -17.45 -15.26
CA THR A 302 16.72 -17.13 -14.84
C THR A 302 16.19 -15.98 -15.71
N THR A 303 15.92 -16.26 -16.98
CA THR A 303 15.12 -15.36 -17.81
C THR A 303 13.69 -15.31 -17.24
N GLY A 304 13.05 -14.13 -17.33
CA GLY A 304 11.69 -13.90 -16.84
C GLY A 304 11.59 -13.06 -15.57
N SER A 305 10.59 -12.19 -15.53
CA SER A 305 10.25 -11.37 -14.35
C SER A 305 9.17 -12.04 -13.52
N CYS A 306 9.24 -11.90 -12.20
CA CYS A 306 8.12 -12.23 -11.30
C CYS A 306 7.06 -11.13 -11.24
N LEU A 307 7.27 -10.02 -11.96
CA LEU A 307 6.20 -9.10 -12.30
C LEU A 307 5.33 -9.72 -13.40
N ALA A 308 4.02 -9.51 -13.29
CA ALA A 308 3.06 -9.97 -14.28
C ALA A 308 2.34 -8.78 -14.92
N PHE A 309 2.27 -8.74 -16.25
CA PHE A 309 1.43 -7.79 -16.95
C PHE A 309 -0.04 -8.25 -16.85
N LYS A 310 -0.89 -7.46 -16.18
CA LYS A 310 -2.29 -7.77 -15.88
C LYS A 310 -3.23 -6.75 -16.56
N PRO A 311 -3.54 -6.93 -17.86
CA PRO A 311 -4.19 -5.90 -18.67
C PRO A 311 -5.66 -5.60 -18.30
N LEU A 312 -6.30 -6.49 -17.56
CA LEU A 312 -7.76 -6.46 -17.36
C LEU A 312 -8.18 -6.07 -15.94
N LYS A 313 -7.20 -5.75 -15.09
CA LYS A 313 -7.38 -5.55 -13.63
C LYS A 313 -8.32 -4.39 -13.25
N PHE A 314 -8.50 -3.39 -14.12
CA PHE A 314 -9.32 -2.21 -13.83
C PHE A 314 -10.61 -2.12 -14.60
N LEU A 315 -10.83 -3.05 -15.53
CA LEU A 315 -12.02 -3.06 -16.36
C LEU A 315 -13.26 -3.05 -15.46
N ASP A 316 -14.17 -2.12 -15.77
CA ASP A 316 -15.45 -2.02 -15.11
C ASP A 316 -16.42 -3.01 -15.74
N PHE A 317 -16.90 -3.93 -14.92
CA PHE A 317 -17.82 -4.97 -15.31
C PHE A 317 -19.18 -4.85 -14.59
N SER A 318 -19.40 -3.73 -13.91
CA SER A 318 -20.62 -3.44 -13.14
C SER A 318 -21.91 -3.51 -13.96
N VAL A 319 -21.82 -3.33 -15.29
CA VAL A 319 -22.94 -3.53 -16.25
C VAL A 319 -23.54 -4.95 -16.25
N THR A 320 -22.85 -5.90 -15.60
CA THR A 320 -23.29 -7.29 -15.44
C THR A 320 -23.79 -7.62 -14.04
N ALA A 321 -23.61 -6.71 -13.09
CA ALA A 321 -24.14 -6.88 -11.75
C ALA A 321 -25.66 -6.67 -11.74
N ALA A 322 -26.36 -7.37 -10.84
CA ALA A 322 -27.76 -7.12 -10.58
C ALA A 322 -27.93 -6.28 -9.33
N GLU A 323 -28.71 -5.21 -9.45
CA GLU A 323 -29.28 -4.55 -8.29
C GLU A 323 -30.29 -5.49 -7.63
N MET A 324 -30.26 -5.52 -6.29
CA MET A 324 -31.29 -6.18 -5.51
C MET A 324 -32.20 -5.10 -4.94
N PRO A 325 -33.51 -5.10 -5.25
CA PRO A 325 -34.41 -4.08 -4.73
C PRO A 325 -34.59 -4.24 -3.22
N LEU A 326 -34.58 -3.12 -2.49
CA LEU A 326 -34.92 -3.10 -1.06
C LEU A 326 -36.45 -3.18 -0.92
N THR A 327 -36.96 -4.37 -0.63
CA THR A 327 -38.39 -4.60 -0.42
C THR A 327 -38.71 -4.85 1.06
N SER A 328 -40.00 -4.88 1.40
CA SER A 328 -40.48 -5.16 2.76
C SER A 328 -40.04 -6.53 3.31
N GLU A 329 -39.55 -7.46 2.48
CA GLU A 329 -39.01 -8.74 2.96
C GLU A 329 -37.74 -8.57 3.82
N PHE A 330 -37.01 -7.47 3.63
CA PHE A 330 -35.79 -7.13 4.36
C PHE A 330 -36.06 -6.31 5.62
N GLN A 331 -37.31 -5.89 5.85
CA GLN A 331 -37.69 -5.08 7.00
C GLN A 331 -37.83 -5.95 8.25
N GLU A 332 -37.24 -5.48 9.35
CA GLU A 332 -37.31 -6.11 10.67
C GLU A 332 -38.31 -5.39 11.57
N ALA A 333 -38.90 -6.13 12.52
CA ALA A 333 -39.79 -5.56 13.52
C ALA A 333 -38.99 -4.77 14.56
N ALA A 334 -39.69 -3.95 15.36
CA ALA A 334 -39.06 -3.12 16.38
C ALA A 334 -38.21 -3.93 17.34
N GLU A 335 -36.94 -3.55 17.46
CA GLU A 335 -36.09 -4.04 18.55
C GLU A 335 -36.36 -3.20 19.81
N GLU A 336 -36.58 -3.89 20.93
CA GLU A 336 -36.72 -3.25 22.24
C GLU A 336 -35.35 -2.72 22.67
N ASN A 337 -35.17 -1.40 22.66
CA ASN A 337 -33.94 -0.74 23.05
C ASN A 337 -34.10 -0.04 24.40
N MET A 338 -33.02 0.15 25.15
CA MET A 338 -33.06 0.80 26.46
C MET A 338 -32.34 2.14 26.44
N ALA A 339 -33.05 3.21 26.79
CA ALA A 339 -32.45 4.52 27.05
C ALA A 339 -31.84 4.54 28.45
N ASN A 340 -30.62 5.05 28.60
CA ASN A 340 -30.03 5.37 29.89
C ASN A 340 -30.01 6.89 30.07
N VAL A 341 -30.66 7.40 31.12
CA VAL A 341 -30.69 8.83 31.43
C VAL A 341 -30.11 9.10 32.81
N THR A 342 -29.37 10.20 32.92
CA THR A 342 -28.82 10.71 34.19
C THR A 342 -29.34 12.14 34.40
N ARG A 343 -29.89 12.41 35.58
CA ARG A 343 -30.44 13.71 36.00
C ARG A 343 -29.91 14.11 37.37
N ASP A 344 -29.66 15.40 37.54
CA ASP A 344 -29.42 15.99 38.86
C ASP A 344 -30.72 16.03 39.66
N LEU A 345 -30.65 15.77 40.96
CA LEU A 345 -31.75 15.83 41.91
C LEU A 345 -31.39 16.75 43.07
N ARG A 346 -31.86 17.99 42.99
CA ARG A 346 -31.44 19.11 43.87
C ARG A 346 -32.32 19.23 45.11
N LEU A 347 -32.34 18.19 45.93
CA LEU A 347 -33.07 18.22 47.21
C LEU A 347 -32.22 18.84 48.33
N LYS A 348 -32.78 19.82 49.03
CA LYS A 348 -32.18 20.51 50.17
C LYS A 348 -32.55 19.82 51.48
N PHE A 349 -31.54 19.49 52.27
CA PHE A 349 -31.68 18.86 53.58
C PHE A 349 -31.22 19.80 54.69
N ALA A 350 -31.80 19.64 55.87
CA ALA A 350 -31.29 20.28 57.08
C ALA A 350 -29.83 19.88 57.33
N VAL A 351 -29.04 20.85 57.82
CA VAL A 351 -27.60 20.68 58.04
C VAL A 351 -27.33 19.48 58.95
N GLY A 352 -26.42 18.59 58.52
CA GLY A 352 -26.02 17.39 59.28
C GLY A 352 -27.12 16.33 59.46
N LYS A 353 -28.27 16.47 58.79
CA LYS A 353 -29.42 15.57 58.90
C LYS A 353 -29.88 15.07 57.53
N ASP A 354 -30.67 14.01 57.55
CA ASP A 354 -31.44 13.43 56.45
C ASP A 354 -32.89 13.97 56.40
N VAL A 355 -33.17 15.03 57.16
CA VAL A 355 -34.47 15.71 57.17
C VAL A 355 -34.55 16.71 56.02
N LEU A 356 -35.50 16.53 55.12
CA LEU A 356 -35.75 17.46 54.01
C LEU A 356 -36.23 18.82 54.53
N LEU A 357 -35.75 19.91 53.95
CA LEU A 357 -36.29 21.24 54.26
C LEU A 357 -37.71 21.36 53.70
N ASN A 358 -38.61 21.92 54.50
CA ASN A 358 -39.98 22.20 54.06
C ASN A 358 -40.01 23.56 53.34
N ASP A 359 -39.47 23.60 52.12
CA ASP A 359 -39.50 24.77 51.24
C ASP A 359 -40.17 24.46 49.90
N SER A 360 -40.64 25.51 49.22
CA SER A 360 -41.34 25.39 47.93
C SER A 360 -40.43 24.84 46.82
N MET A 361 -39.11 25.06 46.91
CA MET A 361 -38.15 24.60 45.91
C MET A 361 -38.00 23.07 45.93
N ASN A 362 -37.92 22.46 47.11
CA ASN A 362 -37.90 21.01 47.27
C ASN A 362 -39.16 20.34 46.75
N ILE A 363 -40.32 20.99 46.89
CA ILE A 363 -41.59 20.48 46.34
C ILE A 363 -41.54 20.52 44.81
N VAL A 364 -41.08 21.62 44.22
CA VAL A 364 -40.95 21.77 42.76
C VAL A 364 -40.00 20.73 42.17
N GLU A 365 -38.81 20.54 42.75
CA GLU A 365 -37.83 19.55 42.31
C GLU A 365 -38.37 18.11 42.39
N GLN A 366 -39.06 17.77 43.49
CA GLN A 366 -39.71 16.46 43.63
C GLN A 366 -40.80 16.26 42.57
N GLN A 367 -41.65 17.26 42.34
CA GLN A 367 -42.73 17.16 41.36
C GLN A 367 -42.19 17.06 39.94
N ALA A 368 -41.12 17.79 39.60
CA ALA A 368 -40.49 17.76 38.29
C ALA A 368 -39.97 16.36 37.95
N ILE A 369 -39.13 15.78 38.82
CA ILE A 369 -38.57 14.46 38.57
C ILE A 369 -39.65 13.36 38.60
N VAL A 370 -40.64 13.47 39.50
CA VAL A 370 -41.75 12.50 39.54
C VAL A 370 -42.60 12.58 38.29
N LYS A 371 -42.88 13.79 37.77
CA LYS A 371 -43.64 13.98 36.53
C LYS A 371 -42.90 13.40 35.33
N GLU A 372 -41.59 13.65 35.23
CA GLU A 372 -40.73 13.07 34.18
C GLU A 372 -40.76 11.53 34.24
N LEU A 373 -40.47 10.94 35.40
CA LEU A 373 -40.45 9.48 35.56
C LEU A 373 -41.83 8.84 35.29
N LYS A 374 -42.93 9.48 35.73
CA LYS A 374 -44.30 8.99 35.45
C LYS A 374 -44.68 9.06 33.99
N SER A 375 -44.10 9.98 33.22
CA SER A 375 -44.43 10.15 31.80
C SER A 375 -44.10 8.92 30.95
N TYR A 376 -43.18 8.08 31.42
CA TYR A 376 -42.79 6.83 30.76
C TYR A 376 -43.73 5.65 31.06
N GLY A 377 -44.59 5.74 32.09
CA GLY A 377 -45.54 4.67 32.44
C GLY A 377 -44.86 3.30 32.62
N ASP A 378 -45.40 2.28 31.96
CA ASP A 378 -44.90 0.90 32.01
C ASP A 378 -43.56 0.69 31.28
N LEU A 379 -43.10 1.70 30.51
CA LEU A 379 -41.80 1.65 29.84
C LEU A 379 -40.64 1.97 30.80
N LEU A 380 -40.91 2.54 31.99
CA LEU A 380 -39.87 2.82 32.97
C LEU A 380 -39.40 1.53 33.66
N TRP A 381 -38.15 1.15 33.42
CA TRP A 381 -37.61 -0.14 33.85
C TRP A 381 -36.99 -0.10 35.26
N ASP A 382 -36.07 0.85 35.49
CA ASP A 382 -35.49 1.05 36.82
C ASP A 382 -35.08 2.49 37.08
N VAL A 383 -35.01 2.81 38.37
CA VAL A 383 -34.57 4.11 38.88
C VAL A 383 -33.56 3.87 40.00
N GLN A 384 -32.46 4.60 39.95
CA GLN A 384 -31.34 4.51 40.88
C GLN A 384 -31.00 5.89 41.39
N VAL A 385 -30.86 6.04 42.71
CA VAL A 385 -30.49 7.31 43.34
C VAL A 385 -29.10 7.18 43.93
N GLN A 386 -28.21 8.11 43.57
CA GLN A 386 -26.88 8.23 44.12
C GLN A 386 -26.79 9.49 44.98
N GLY A 387 -26.41 9.33 46.25
CA GLY A 387 -26.18 10.46 47.16
C GLY A 387 -24.83 11.14 46.88
N GLY A 388 -24.78 12.47 46.96
CA GLY A 388 -23.54 13.26 46.91
C GLY A 388 -23.20 13.85 48.28
N ALA A 389 -21.91 13.90 48.64
CA ALA A 389 -21.44 14.63 49.82
C ALA A 389 -20.09 15.30 49.57
N SER A 390 -20.01 16.57 49.94
CA SER A 390 -18.80 17.39 49.97
C SER A 390 -17.80 16.94 51.07
N PRO A 391 -16.51 17.36 50.98
CA PRO A 391 -15.43 16.91 51.89
C PRO A 391 -15.41 17.56 53.28
N GLU A 392 -16.49 18.20 53.74
CA GLU A 392 -16.46 19.05 54.94
C GLU A 392 -16.46 18.27 56.27
N GLY A 393 -16.94 17.03 56.26
CA GLY A 393 -16.93 16.12 57.41
C GLY A 393 -15.97 14.93 57.23
N SER A 394 -15.93 14.03 58.22
CA SER A 394 -15.19 12.77 58.07
C SER A 394 -15.81 11.90 56.97
N VAL A 395 -15.00 11.03 56.36
CA VAL A 395 -15.46 10.12 55.30
C VAL A 395 -16.62 9.26 55.79
N GLU A 396 -16.58 8.74 57.01
CA GLU A 396 -17.65 7.94 57.59
C GLU A 396 -18.94 8.74 57.75
N LEU A 397 -18.85 9.99 58.22
CA LEU A 397 -20.00 10.86 58.41
C LEU A 397 -20.64 11.25 57.07
N ASN A 398 -19.82 11.64 56.09
CA ASN A 398 -20.28 12.06 54.76
C ASN A 398 -20.92 10.88 54.01
N THR A 399 -20.29 9.70 54.07
CA THR A 399 -20.84 8.46 53.50
C THR A 399 -22.19 8.13 54.11
N ARG A 400 -22.29 8.19 55.45
CA ARG A 400 -23.55 7.94 56.17
C ARG A 400 -24.63 8.92 55.76
N LEU A 401 -24.35 10.22 55.73
CA LEU A 401 -25.31 11.27 55.37
C LEU A 401 -25.78 11.14 53.92
N ALA A 402 -24.86 10.95 52.96
CA ALA A 402 -25.20 10.75 51.56
C ALA A 402 -26.09 9.50 51.36
N THR A 403 -25.78 8.40 52.06
CA THR A 403 -26.58 7.17 52.04
C THR A 403 -27.98 7.39 52.59
N GLN A 404 -28.11 8.05 53.75
CA GLN A 404 -29.40 8.34 54.38
C GLN A 404 -30.25 9.27 53.51
N ARG A 405 -29.66 10.32 52.94
CA ARG A 405 -30.34 11.26 52.03
C ARG A 405 -30.80 10.59 50.73
N ALA A 406 -29.96 9.74 50.14
CA ALA A 406 -30.35 8.93 48.98
C ALA A 406 -31.50 7.97 49.31
N ALA A 407 -31.54 7.41 50.52
CA ALA A 407 -32.65 6.57 50.97
C ALA A 407 -33.96 7.36 51.13
N VAL A 408 -33.89 8.61 51.62
CA VAL A 408 -35.05 9.53 51.66
C VAL A 408 -35.57 9.81 50.26
N ALA A 409 -34.69 10.20 49.33
CA ALA A 409 -35.04 10.43 47.93
C ALA A 409 -35.63 9.18 47.27
N ARG A 410 -35.02 8.00 47.48
CA ARG A 410 -35.56 6.71 47.03
C ARG A 410 -36.99 6.48 47.54
N ASN A 411 -37.24 6.73 48.82
CA ASN A 411 -38.55 6.53 49.42
C ASN A 411 -39.59 7.52 48.86
N ILE A 412 -39.19 8.76 48.55
CA ILE A 412 -40.05 9.73 47.87
C ILE A 412 -40.45 9.21 46.49
N LEU A 413 -39.49 8.77 45.68
CA LEU A 413 -39.75 8.24 44.34
C LEU A 413 -40.63 6.97 44.40
N LYS A 414 -40.31 6.04 45.31
CA LYS A 414 -41.06 4.79 45.50
C LYS A 414 -42.53 5.00 45.87
N ARG A 415 -42.89 6.09 46.55
CA ARG A 415 -44.29 6.42 46.88
C ARG A 415 -45.09 6.90 45.67
N HIS A 416 -44.42 7.42 44.65
CA HIS A 416 -45.06 8.01 43.49
C HIS A 416 -45.01 7.11 42.24
N LEU A 417 -44.09 6.16 42.18
CA LEU A 417 -43.95 5.21 41.07
C LEU A 417 -44.72 3.91 41.33
N SER A 418 -44.98 3.12 40.28
CA SER A 418 -45.59 1.79 40.40
C SER A 418 -44.74 0.86 41.27
N SER A 419 -45.38 -0.07 41.99
CA SER A 419 -44.70 -1.06 42.82
C SER A 419 -43.76 -1.98 42.05
N ASP A 420 -44.01 -2.15 40.74
CA ASP A 420 -43.24 -3.03 39.87
C ASP A 420 -41.91 -2.40 39.42
N ILE A 421 -41.77 -1.08 39.55
CA ILE A 421 -40.56 -0.34 39.15
C ILE A 421 -39.52 -0.44 40.26
N ARG A 422 -38.35 -0.99 39.94
CA ARG A 422 -37.25 -1.11 40.90
C ARG A 422 -36.61 0.26 41.15
N VAL A 423 -36.86 0.81 42.34
CA VAL A 423 -36.18 2.02 42.84
C VAL A 423 -35.11 1.63 43.86
N SER A 424 -33.83 1.90 43.55
CA SER A 424 -32.69 1.51 44.40
C SER A 424 -31.75 2.68 44.70
N THR A 425 -30.83 2.46 45.64
CA THR A 425 -29.76 3.41 45.98
C THR A 425 -28.42 2.85 45.52
N LEU A 426 -27.60 3.69 44.89
CA LEU A 426 -26.20 3.39 44.56
C LEU A 426 -25.27 3.78 45.71
N GLU A 427 -24.03 3.30 45.66
CA GLU A 427 -22.98 3.76 46.56
C GLU A 427 -22.83 5.29 46.47
N PRO A 428 -22.79 6.00 47.62
CA PRO A 428 -22.71 7.45 47.64
C PRO A 428 -21.37 7.93 47.07
N ARG A 429 -21.41 9.06 46.36
CA ARG A 429 -20.21 9.76 45.91
C ARG A 429 -19.77 10.76 46.97
N VAL A 430 -18.73 10.41 47.72
CA VAL A 430 -18.08 11.29 48.69
C VAL A 430 -16.90 11.95 48.01
N PHE A 431 -16.97 13.26 47.86
CA PHE A 431 -15.93 14.07 47.26
C PHE A 431 -14.83 14.39 48.27
N THR A 432 -13.63 14.61 47.73
CA THR A 432 -12.41 14.97 48.44
C THR A 432 -12.11 16.46 48.29
N TRP A 433 -11.13 16.97 49.04
CA TRP A 433 -10.69 18.36 48.88
C TRP A 433 -9.94 18.57 47.56
N GLU A 434 -9.33 17.50 47.02
CA GLU A 434 -8.73 17.48 45.69
C GLU A 434 -9.78 17.65 44.60
N ASP A 435 -10.96 17.03 44.73
CA ASP A 435 -12.08 17.27 43.82
C ASP A 435 -12.56 18.73 43.85
N VAL A 436 -12.57 19.36 45.03
CA VAL A 436 -12.90 20.80 45.19
C VAL A 436 -11.86 21.66 44.49
N LEU A 437 -10.57 21.35 44.66
CA LEU A 437 -9.47 22.06 43.99
C LEU A 437 -9.57 21.97 42.47
N GLU A 438 -9.96 20.80 41.93
CA GLU A 438 -10.21 20.63 40.49
C GLU A 438 -11.33 21.56 40.00
N GLN A 439 -12.43 21.67 40.75
CA GLN A 439 -13.55 22.56 40.41
C GLN A 439 -13.16 24.04 40.50
N VAL A 440 -12.36 24.43 41.49
CA VAL A 440 -11.82 25.79 41.60
C VAL A 440 -10.95 26.12 40.40
N GLY A 441 -10.12 25.18 39.92
CA GLY A 441 -9.29 25.36 38.73
C GLY A 441 -10.08 25.61 37.45
N LYS A 442 -11.29 25.05 37.33
CA LYS A 442 -12.20 25.28 36.20
C LYS A 442 -12.80 26.69 36.20
N ASN A 443 -12.90 27.32 37.35
CA ASN A 443 -13.43 28.69 37.49
C ASN A 443 -12.38 29.77 37.12
N GLY A 444 -11.12 29.39 36.90
CA GLY A 444 -10.07 30.28 36.38
C GLY A 444 -9.46 31.27 37.38
N ASN A 445 -9.81 31.21 38.67
CA ASN A 445 -9.27 32.09 39.70
C ASN A 445 -8.02 31.49 40.36
N GLN A 446 -6.83 31.84 39.84
CA GLN A 446 -5.56 31.27 40.27
C GLN A 446 -5.20 31.59 41.73
N GLU A 447 -5.57 32.78 42.24
CA GLU A 447 -5.29 33.16 43.63
C GLU A 447 -6.08 32.28 44.61
N VAL A 448 -7.36 32.03 44.30
CA VAL A 448 -8.20 31.11 45.09
C VAL A 448 -7.69 29.67 44.95
N TYR A 449 -7.30 29.25 43.75
CA TYR A 449 -6.72 27.93 43.52
C TYR A 449 -5.47 27.69 44.38
N ASP A 450 -4.53 28.63 44.38
CA ASP A 450 -3.28 28.51 45.14
C ASP A 450 -3.54 28.54 46.65
N ALA A 451 -4.47 29.38 47.11
CA ALA A 451 -4.87 29.43 48.52
C ALA A 451 -5.53 28.13 48.98
N VAL A 452 -6.43 27.55 48.17
CA VAL A 452 -7.08 26.26 48.46
C VAL A 452 -6.05 25.14 48.45
N LYS A 453 -5.19 25.08 47.44
CA LYS A 453 -4.12 24.09 47.33
C LYS A 453 -3.19 24.13 48.55
N ASN A 454 -2.70 25.31 48.92
CA ASN A 454 -1.83 25.47 50.09
C ASN A 454 -2.52 25.05 51.38
N THR A 455 -3.83 25.33 51.51
CA THR A 455 -4.61 24.90 52.68
C THR A 455 -4.74 23.37 52.74
N ILE A 456 -4.95 22.70 51.61
CA ILE A 456 -5.01 21.23 51.53
C ILE A 456 -3.64 20.60 51.88
N GLU A 457 -2.54 21.19 51.41
CA GLU A 457 -1.19 20.70 51.67
C GLU A 457 -0.73 20.93 53.13
N THR A 458 -1.25 21.96 53.79
CA THR A 458 -0.83 22.37 55.15
C THR A 458 -1.60 21.67 56.26
N TYR A 459 -2.90 21.44 56.09
CA TYR A 459 -3.80 20.98 57.16
C TYR A 459 -4.32 19.56 56.91
N LYS A 460 -4.73 18.87 57.98
CA LYS A 460 -5.38 17.55 57.82
C LYS A 460 -6.74 17.72 57.13
N PRO A 461 -7.24 16.72 56.37
CA PRO A 461 -8.51 16.84 55.63
C PRO A 461 -9.71 17.35 56.45
N ASN A 462 -9.79 16.97 57.73
CA ASN A 462 -10.88 17.35 58.63
C ASN A 462 -10.75 18.81 59.17
N GLU A 463 -9.58 19.42 59.01
CA GLU A 463 -9.26 20.80 59.45
C GLU A 463 -9.36 21.80 58.29
N VAL A 464 -9.19 21.33 57.04
CA VAL A 464 -9.23 22.14 55.81
C VAL A 464 -10.50 22.98 55.73
N PHE A 465 -11.68 22.41 56.04
CA PHE A 465 -12.94 23.15 56.05
C PHE A 465 -12.89 24.40 56.94
N GLY A 466 -12.41 24.22 58.18
CA GLY A 466 -12.35 25.30 59.17
C GLY A 466 -11.41 26.42 58.73
N MET A 467 -10.31 26.06 58.07
CA MET A 467 -9.33 27.03 57.56
C MET A 467 -9.83 27.78 56.33
N LEU A 468 -10.47 27.07 55.39
CA LEU A 468 -11.07 27.69 54.20
C LEU A 468 -12.23 28.60 54.57
N LYS A 469 -13.04 28.25 55.58
CA LYS A 469 -14.19 29.05 56.02
C LYS A 469 -13.82 30.45 56.54
N LEU A 470 -12.58 30.63 57.01
CA LEU A 470 -12.07 31.92 57.46
C LEU A 470 -11.61 32.82 56.31
N GLN A 471 -11.52 32.29 55.09
CA GLN A 471 -11.04 33.04 53.93
C GLN A 471 -12.13 33.95 53.36
N PRO A 472 -11.78 35.16 52.88
CA PRO A 472 -12.76 36.10 52.34
C PRO A 472 -13.46 35.61 51.07
N PHE A 473 -12.85 34.70 50.31
CA PHE A 473 -13.41 34.10 49.09
C PHE A 473 -14.30 32.88 49.35
N PHE A 474 -14.46 32.45 50.61
CA PHE A 474 -15.14 31.20 50.92
C PHE A 474 -16.59 31.19 50.44
N GLU A 475 -17.36 32.22 50.79
CA GLU A 475 -18.79 32.30 50.46
C GLU A 475 -19.03 32.49 48.95
N SER A 476 -18.13 33.18 48.23
CA SER A 476 -18.26 33.46 46.80
C SER A 476 -17.80 32.31 45.91
N ASP A 477 -16.65 31.68 46.24
CA ASP A 477 -15.96 30.77 45.32
C ASP A 477 -16.01 29.30 45.77
N ILE A 478 -16.07 29.03 47.08
CA ILE A 478 -15.99 27.66 47.62
C ILE A 478 -17.36 27.12 48.01
N ALA A 479 -18.18 27.90 48.70
CA ALA A 479 -19.51 27.46 49.15
C ALA A 479 -20.40 26.97 47.98
N PRO A 480 -20.47 27.64 46.81
CA PRO A 480 -21.25 27.16 45.68
C PRO A 480 -20.73 25.82 45.11
N ILE A 481 -19.41 25.60 45.11
CA ILE A 481 -18.81 24.33 44.70
C ILE A 481 -19.24 23.23 45.68
N LEU A 482 -19.10 23.45 46.98
CA LEU A 482 -19.50 22.48 48.00
C LEU A 482 -21.00 22.16 47.91
N GLU A 483 -21.86 23.13 47.63
CA GLU A 483 -23.28 22.92 47.40
C GLU A 483 -23.53 22.03 46.18
N ASN A 484 -22.86 22.29 45.05
CA ASN A 484 -22.99 21.49 43.84
C ASN A 484 -22.51 20.04 44.03
N LEU A 485 -21.44 19.82 44.80
CA LEU A 485 -20.93 18.48 45.10
C LEU A 485 -21.88 17.65 45.99
N ARG A 486 -22.83 18.29 46.68
CA ARG A 486 -23.86 17.60 47.48
C ARG A 486 -25.10 17.22 46.67
N ILE A 487 -25.20 17.65 45.41
CA ILE A 487 -26.36 17.34 44.55
C ILE A 487 -26.42 15.82 44.34
N MET A 488 -27.61 15.26 44.57
CA MET A 488 -27.85 13.84 44.31
C MET A 488 -28.07 13.62 42.82
N VAL A 489 -27.83 12.40 42.36
CA VAL A 489 -28.02 12.03 40.95
C VAL A 489 -29.06 10.92 40.86
N VAL A 490 -30.03 11.08 39.97
CA VAL A 490 -30.98 10.04 39.60
C VAL A 490 -30.58 9.49 38.24
N LYS A 491 -30.34 8.17 38.18
CA LYS A 491 -30.10 7.43 36.95
C LYS A 491 -31.31 6.55 36.70
N TYR A 492 -31.85 6.55 35.50
CA TYR A 492 -32.99 5.71 35.19
C TYR A 492 -32.90 5.14 33.78
N ARG A 493 -33.56 4.01 33.59
CA ARG A 493 -33.65 3.33 32.30
C ARG A 493 -35.10 3.15 31.89
N TYR A 494 -35.40 3.42 30.63
CA TYR A 494 -36.71 3.16 30.07
C TYR A 494 -36.60 2.48 28.71
N GLU A 495 -37.61 1.69 28.39
CA GLU A 495 -37.75 0.97 27.14
C GLU A 495 -38.17 1.93 26.02
N ILE A 496 -37.38 1.97 24.96
CA ILE A 496 -37.68 2.62 23.70
C ILE A 496 -38.28 1.56 22.78
N LYS A 497 -39.59 1.64 22.52
CA LYS A 497 -40.29 0.78 21.53
C LYS A 497 -40.30 1.37 20.12
N HIS A 498 -39.58 2.46 19.90
CA HIS A 498 -39.68 3.27 18.70
C HIS A 498 -38.66 2.86 17.64
N ILE A 499 -39.13 2.31 16.52
CA ILE A 499 -38.35 2.32 15.27
C ILE A 499 -38.54 3.71 14.68
N MET A 500 -37.43 4.41 14.44
CA MET A 500 -37.51 5.69 13.75
C MET A 500 -38.17 5.47 12.39
N ASN A 501 -39.16 6.27 12.03
CA ASN A 501 -39.68 6.25 10.67
C ASN A 501 -38.60 6.75 9.68
N ALA A 502 -38.88 6.71 8.38
CA ALA A 502 -37.92 7.09 7.35
C ALA A 502 -37.33 8.51 7.56
N GLU A 503 -38.18 9.48 7.90
CA GLU A 503 -37.81 10.88 8.09
C GLU A 503 -36.98 11.04 9.37
N GLU A 504 -37.44 10.45 10.48
CA GLU A 504 -36.74 10.49 11.77
C GLU A 504 -35.37 9.83 11.72
N ALA A 505 -35.23 8.70 11.00
CA ALA A 505 -33.97 7.99 10.88
C ALA A 505 -32.93 8.86 10.13
N VAL A 506 -33.37 9.51 9.05
CA VAL A 506 -32.54 10.43 8.26
C VAL A 506 -32.14 11.64 9.10
N GLU A 507 -33.09 12.28 9.77
CA GLU A 507 -32.83 13.47 10.59
C GLU A 507 -31.88 13.17 11.75
N ASN A 508 -32.10 12.04 12.46
CA ASN A 508 -31.24 11.59 13.54
C ASN A 508 -29.82 11.24 13.05
N TYR A 509 -29.71 10.56 11.90
CA TYR A 509 -28.43 10.23 11.30
C TYR A 509 -27.61 11.47 10.99
N PHE A 510 -28.19 12.45 10.30
CA PHE A 510 -27.46 13.67 9.92
C PHE A 510 -27.15 14.56 11.14
N ALA A 511 -28.04 14.62 12.14
CA ALA A 511 -27.79 15.35 13.38
C ALA A 511 -26.62 14.77 14.21
N HIS A 512 -26.43 13.44 14.16
CA HIS A 512 -25.45 12.73 14.99
C HIS A 512 -24.41 11.93 14.18
N LYS A 513 -24.17 12.31 12.92
CA LYS A 513 -23.34 11.55 11.97
C LYS A 513 -21.96 11.17 12.52
N ARG A 514 -21.30 12.09 13.20
CA ARG A 514 -19.96 11.84 13.79
C ARG A 514 -19.99 10.75 14.86
N GLU A 515 -21.03 10.72 15.69
CA GLU A 515 -21.20 9.74 16.78
C GLU A 515 -21.50 8.33 16.22
N TYR A 516 -22.20 8.24 15.08
CA TYR A 516 -22.42 6.96 14.38
C TYR A 516 -21.15 6.45 13.71
N ILE A 517 -20.37 7.33 13.08
CA ILE A 517 -19.10 6.96 12.44
C ILE A 517 -18.06 6.53 13.49
N SER A 518 -17.97 7.21 14.63
CA SER A 518 -17.08 6.83 15.74
C SER A 518 -17.53 5.53 16.43
N GLY A 519 -18.81 5.16 16.31
CA GLY A 519 -19.41 4.01 16.95
C GLY A 519 -19.88 4.28 18.39
N GLU A 520 -19.91 5.53 18.82
CA GLU A 520 -20.49 5.96 20.10
C GLU A 520 -22.00 5.74 20.14
N LYS A 521 -22.67 5.98 19.01
CA LYS A 521 -24.08 5.62 18.80
C LYS A 521 -24.22 4.42 17.88
N LYS A 522 -25.34 3.70 18.05
CA LYS A 522 -25.72 2.54 17.24
C LYS A 522 -27.15 2.69 16.76
N MET A 523 -27.42 2.15 15.59
CA MET A 523 -28.74 2.05 14.98
C MET A 523 -29.16 0.58 14.93
N SER A 524 -30.47 0.32 14.88
CA SER A 524 -31.01 -1.02 14.67
C SER A 524 -30.99 -1.40 13.18
N ASN A 525 -31.25 -2.69 12.89
CA ASN A 525 -31.45 -3.15 11.50
C ASN A 525 -32.61 -2.37 10.82
N GLY A 526 -33.69 -2.06 11.55
CA GLY A 526 -34.82 -1.29 11.03
C GLY A 526 -34.46 0.15 10.66
N ASP A 527 -33.63 0.81 11.47
CA ASP A 527 -33.17 2.18 11.18
C ASP A 527 -32.26 2.20 9.93
N TYR A 528 -31.37 1.21 9.80
CA TYR A 528 -30.54 1.07 8.60
C TYR A 528 -31.37 0.75 7.35
N PHE A 529 -32.43 -0.04 7.47
CA PHE A 529 -33.38 -0.25 6.37
C PHE A 529 -33.97 1.09 5.90
N ASN A 530 -34.43 1.93 6.84
CA ASN A 530 -35.02 3.23 6.53
C ASN A 530 -34.00 4.20 5.90
N LEU A 531 -32.77 4.23 6.40
CA LEU A 531 -31.69 5.02 5.79
C LEU A 531 -31.39 4.57 4.35
N LEU A 532 -31.22 3.26 4.13
CA LEU A 532 -30.93 2.68 2.82
C LEU A 532 -32.08 2.84 1.82
N ALA A 533 -33.32 2.96 2.30
CA ALA A 533 -34.48 3.21 1.48
C ALA A 533 -34.67 4.68 1.09
N THR A 534 -34.16 5.62 1.90
CA THR A 534 -34.51 7.05 1.79
C THR A 534 -33.36 7.91 1.27
N VAL A 535 -32.12 7.63 1.67
CA VAL A 535 -30.96 8.43 1.25
C VAL A 535 -30.58 8.08 -0.19
N THR A 536 -30.46 9.08 -1.06
CA THR A 536 -30.15 8.89 -2.49
C THR A 536 -28.74 9.37 -2.88
N ASP A 537 -28.09 10.18 -2.04
CA ASP A 537 -26.72 10.61 -2.28
C ASP A 537 -25.76 9.42 -2.28
N SER A 538 -25.02 9.24 -3.36
CA SER A 538 -24.21 8.04 -3.58
C SER A 538 -23.02 7.90 -2.61
N LEU A 539 -22.40 9.01 -2.21
CA LEU A 539 -21.28 9.00 -1.26
C LEU A 539 -21.77 8.72 0.16
N GLU A 540 -22.92 9.27 0.51
CA GLU A 540 -23.57 9.02 1.79
C GLU A 540 -24.08 7.58 1.88
N LEU A 541 -24.68 7.06 0.81
CA LEU A 541 -25.11 5.66 0.71
C LEU A 541 -23.95 4.67 0.92
N ASP A 542 -22.78 4.95 0.36
CA ASP A 542 -21.57 4.15 0.59
C ASP A 542 -21.14 4.15 2.07
N THR A 543 -21.27 5.31 2.74
CA THR A 543 -20.99 5.45 4.18
C THR A 543 -22.00 4.65 5.01
N ILE A 544 -23.29 4.83 4.75
CA ILE A 544 -24.38 4.11 5.41
C ILE A 544 -24.26 2.61 5.19
N THR A 545 -23.95 2.16 3.96
CA THR A 545 -23.72 0.75 3.62
C THR A 545 -22.58 0.15 4.44
N THR A 546 -21.48 0.89 4.60
CA THR A 546 -20.35 0.44 5.42
C THR A 546 -20.72 0.30 6.90
N LEU A 547 -21.47 1.28 7.44
CA LEU A 547 -21.95 1.25 8.83
C LEU A 547 -22.94 0.10 9.07
N ALA A 548 -23.92 -0.05 8.18
CA ALA A 548 -24.90 -1.13 8.23
C ALA A 548 -24.23 -2.50 8.13
N TYR A 549 -23.25 -2.67 7.23
CA TYR A 549 -22.53 -3.94 7.07
C TYR A 549 -21.75 -4.29 8.34
N LYS A 550 -21.02 -3.32 8.91
CA LYS A 550 -20.30 -3.50 10.18
C LYS A 550 -21.24 -3.86 11.33
N HIS A 551 -22.42 -3.23 11.39
CA HIS A 551 -23.44 -3.52 12.39
C HIS A 551 -23.99 -4.95 12.24
N VAL A 552 -24.39 -5.35 11.03
CA VAL A 552 -24.96 -6.68 10.74
C VAL A 552 -23.97 -7.79 11.06
N ILE A 553 -22.73 -7.72 10.58
CA ILE A 553 -21.75 -8.81 10.76
C ILE A 553 -21.26 -8.96 12.21
N ALA A 554 -21.46 -7.94 13.05
CA ALA A 554 -21.12 -7.98 14.46
C ALA A 554 -22.16 -8.79 15.28
N GLN A 555 -23.34 -9.07 14.71
CA GLN A 555 -24.39 -9.84 15.36
C GLN A 555 -24.16 -11.35 15.20
N SER A 556 -24.60 -12.13 16.19
CA SER A 556 -24.55 -13.59 16.13
C SER A 556 -25.49 -14.12 15.05
N ASP A 557 -25.03 -15.10 14.27
CA ASP A 557 -25.82 -15.76 13.21
C ASP A 557 -26.43 -14.78 12.19
N TYR A 558 -25.67 -13.73 11.86
CA TYR A 558 -26.12 -12.64 10.98
C TYR A 558 -26.64 -13.10 9.61
N THR A 559 -26.25 -14.28 9.14
CA THR A 559 -26.71 -14.84 7.85
C THR A 559 -28.22 -15.11 7.82
N ARG A 560 -28.86 -15.17 9.00
CA ARG A 560 -30.30 -15.36 9.16
C ARG A 560 -31.09 -14.06 9.34
N LEU A 561 -30.42 -12.93 9.55
CA LEU A 561 -31.07 -11.62 9.65
C LEU A 561 -31.68 -11.24 8.31
N LYS A 562 -32.84 -10.58 8.33
CA LYS A 562 -33.58 -10.28 7.11
C LYS A 562 -32.81 -9.29 6.26
N LEU A 563 -32.29 -8.22 6.85
CA LEU A 563 -31.59 -7.15 6.13
C LEU A 563 -30.19 -7.55 5.64
N ALA A 564 -29.55 -8.53 6.28
CA ALA A 564 -28.18 -8.92 6.04
C ALA A 564 -27.81 -9.23 4.57
N PRO A 565 -28.56 -10.08 3.82
CA PRO A 565 -28.26 -10.33 2.42
C PRO A 565 -28.29 -9.06 1.55
N TYR A 566 -29.16 -8.09 1.87
CA TYR A 566 -29.21 -6.81 1.14
C TYR A 566 -27.99 -5.95 1.40
N VAL A 567 -27.65 -5.76 2.67
CA VAL A 567 -26.49 -4.97 3.06
C VAL A 567 -25.19 -5.59 2.55
N ALA A 568 -25.07 -6.92 2.62
CA ALA A 568 -23.94 -7.64 2.03
C ALA A 568 -23.86 -7.45 0.51
N ASN A 569 -25.00 -7.46 -0.20
CA ASN A 569 -25.04 -7.16 -1.63
C ASN A 569 -24.55 -5.76 -1.95
N GLN A 570 -25.04 -4.74 -1.23
CA GLN A 570 -24.62 -3.35 -1.43
C GLN A 570 -23.13 -3.18 -1.11
N MET A 571 -22.64 -3.81 -0.04
CA MET A 571 -21.22 -3.80 0.31
C MET A 571 -20.36 -4.47 -0.79
N ALA A 572 -20.83 -5.58 -1.36
CA ALA A 572 -20.16 -6.29 -2.44
C ALA A 572 -20.13 -5.47 -3.74
N LEU A 573 -21.23 -4.81 -4.11
CA LEU A 573 -21.31 -3.91 -5.24
C LEU A 573 -20.42 -2.68 -5.05
N MET A 574 -20.42 -2.08 -3.85
CA MET A 574 -19.52 -0.99 -3.49
C MET A 574 -18.05 -1.41 -3.65
N ALA A 575 -17.68 -2.59 -3.13
CA ALA A 575 -16.33 -3.14 -3.26
C ALA A 575 -15.94 -3.39 -4.72
N SER A 576 -16.87 -3.94 -5.52
CA SER A 576 -16.69 -4.19 -6.96
C SER A 576 -16.52 -2.90 -7.76
N ARG A 577 -17.34 -1.85 -7.52
CA ARG A 577 -17.22 -0.53 -8.17
C ARG A 577 -15.88 0.15 -7.90
N ARG A 578 -15.35 0.01 -6.68
CA ARG A 578 -14.03 0.51 -6.28
C ARG A 578 -12.86 -0.30 -6.85
N GLY A 579 -13.13 -1.33 -7.66
CA GLY A 579 -12.12 -2.19 -8.28
C GLY A 579 -11.44 -3.14 -7.29
N MET A 580 -12.07 -3.41 -6.15
CA MET A 580 -11.55 -4.27 -5.07
C MET A 580 -12.61 -5.27 -4.61
N PRO A 581 -13.01 -6.22 -5.48
CA PRO A 581 -13.95 -7.26 -5.09
C PRO A 581 -13.44 -8.08 -3.90
N ASP A 582 -14.32 -8.39 -2.95
CA ASP A 582 -14.04 -9.34 -1.88
C ASP A 582 -15.05 -10.49 -1.90
N VAL A 583 -14.64 -11.62 -2.48
CA VAL A 583 -15.49 -12.81 -2.63
C VAL A 583 -16.04 -13.35 -1.30
N ASN A 584 -15.51 -12.93 -0.14
CA ASN A 584 -15.97 -13.39 1.16
C ASN A 584 -17.19 -12.63 1.68
N ILE A 585 -17.55 -11.48 1.11
CA ILE A 585 -18.73 -10.70 1.55
C ILE A 585 -20.03 -11.49 1.31
N LEU A 586 -20.18 -12.07 0.11
CA LEU A 586 -21.40 -12.78 -0.30
C LEU A 586 -21.35 -14.29 -0.02
N LYS A 587 -20.15 -14.86 0.12
CA LYS A 587 -19.93 -16.30 0.37
C LYS A 587 -20.78 -16.89 1.51
N PRO A 588 -21.02 -16.20 2.65
CA PRO A 588 -21.87 -16.71 3.74
C PRO A 588 -23.33 -16.93 3.33
N PHE A 589 -23.83 -16.24 2.31
CA PHE A 589 -25.21 -16.35 1.83
C PHE A 589 -25.37 -17.32 0.65
N ILE A 590 -24.28 -18.01 0.27
CA ILE A 590 -24.21 -18.89 -0.90
C ILE A 590 -23.78 -20.31 -0.51
N ASP A 591 -24.62 -21.30 -0.83
CA ASP A 591 -24.30 -22.73 -0.73
C ASP A 591 -24.16 -23.34 -2.13
N PHE A 592 -22.93 -23.76 -2.47
CA PHE A 592 -22.58 -24.37 -3.75
C PHE A 592 -23.33 -25.67 -4.06
N ARG A 593 -23.93 -26.32 -3.06
CA ARG A 593 -24.65 -27.60 -3.22
C ARG A 593 -26.14 -27.42 -3.47
N LYS A 594 -26.68 -26.21 -3.25
CA LYS A 594 -28.11 -25.91 -3.31
C LYS A 594 -28.45 -25.09 -4.55
N GLY A 595 -29.71 -25.12 -4.98
CA GLY A 595 -30.17 -24.39 -6.18
C GLY A 595 -30.30 -22.88 -5.94
N VAL A 596 -30.44 -22.10 -7.02
CA VAL A 596 -30.75 -20.66 -6.94
C VAL A 596 -32.19 -20.44 -6.41
N ASN A 597 -32.38 -19.39 -5.61
CA ASN A 597 -33.65 -18.99 -5.00
C ASN A 597 -34.31 -20.09 -4.15
N GLN A 598 -33.54 -20.92 -3.46
CA GLN A 598 -34.07 -21.98 -2.62
C GLN A 598 -34.46 -21.43 -1.24
N MET A 599 -35.60 -21.86 -0.70
CA MET A 599 -35.98 -21.54 0.68
C MET A 599 -35.34 -22.55 1.62
N ASP A 600 -34.59 -22.05 2.60
CA ASP A 600 -34.15 -22.83 3.75
C ASP A 600 -35.20 -22.74 4.86
N MET A 601 -35.79 -23.90 5.16
CA MET A 601 -36.88 -24.07 6.13
C MET A 601 -36.38 -24.79 7.39
N SER A 602 -35.06 -24.86 7.63
CA SER A 602 -34.47 -25.49 8.82
C SER A 602 -35.02 -24.89 10.13
N ASP A 603 -35.35 -23.61 10.09
CA ASP A 603 -36.11 -22.88 11.10
C ASP A 603 -37.47 -22.51 10.50
N ARG A 604 -38.53 -23.12 11.02
CA ARG A 604 -39.89 -22.91 10.51
C ARG A 604 -40.43 -21.50 10.78
N TYR A 605 -39.89 -20.80 11.76
CA TYR A 605 -40.36 -19.47 12.15
C TYR A 605 -39.65 -18.37 11.35
N ASN A 606 -38.40 -18.59 10.94
CA ASN A 606 -37.64 -17.64 10.11
C ASN A 606 -37.07 -18.33 8.86
N PRO A 607 -37.92 -18.62 7.86
CA PRO A 607 -37.43 -19.18 6.60
C PRO A 607 -36.58 -18.15 5.85
N VAL A 608 -35.41 -18.55 5.37
CA VAL A 608 -34.48 -17.67 4.66
C VAL A 608 -34.27 -18.14 3.24
N LYS A 609 -34.29 -17.20 2.29
CA LYS A 609 -34.00 -17.48 0.88
C LYS A 609 -32.49 -17.49 0.67
N ILE A 610 -31.93 -18.66 0.43
CA ILE A 610 -30.51 -18.87 0.14
C ILE A 610 -30.26 -18.82 -1.37
N ASN A 611 -29.02 -18.55 -1.77
CA ASN A 611 -28.63 -18.43 -3.18
C ASN A 611 -29.57 -17.51 -3.99
N ARG A 612 -29.91 -16.33 -3.43
CA ARG A 612 -30.68 -15.31 -4.16
C ARG A 612 -29.99 -15.02 -5.49
N GLU A 613 -30.73 -14.99 -6.58
CA GLU A 613 -30.17 -14.84 -7.93
C GLU A 613 -29.26 -13.60 -8.10
N GLN A 614 -29.58 -12.48 -7.43
CA GLN A 614 -28.74 -11.28 -7.45
C GLN A 614 -27.42 -11.52 -6.73
N LEU A 615 -27.44 -12.20 -5.57
CA LEU A 615 -26.22 -12.52 -4.83
C LEU A 615 -25.35 -13.51 -5.61
N VAL A 616 -25.96 -14.52 -6.24
CA VAL A 616 -25.24 -15.50 -7.07
C VAL A 616 -24.58 -14.83 -8.26
N LEU A 617 -25.30 -13.95 -8.97
CA LEU A 617 -24.75 -13.20 -10.10
C LEU A 617 -23.63 -12.25 -9.65
N ASN A 618 -23.85 -11.47 -8.59
CA ASN A 618 -22.85 -10.52 -8.11
C ASN A 618 -21.62 -11.24 -7.56
N GLN A 619 -21.80 -12.39 -6.91
CA GLN A 619 -20.68 -13.27 -6.54
C GLN A 619 -19.93 -13.78 -7.77
N ALA A 620 -20.62 -14.12 -8.87
CA ALA A 620 -19.99 -14.50 -10.14
C ALA A 620 -19.15 -13.34 -10.72
N VAL A 621 -19.68 -12.10 -10.69
CA VAL A 621 -18.95 -10.88 -11.08
C VAL A 621 -17.71 -10.69 -10.22
N MET A 622 -17.79 -10.88 -8.90
CA MET A 622 -16.63 -10.78 -8.01
C MET A 622 -15.58 -11.85 -8.29
N TYR A 623 -16.00 -13.10 -8.52
CA TYR A 623 -15.08 -14.17 -8.93
C TYR A 623 -14.44 -13.85 -10.28
N PHE A 624 -15.19 -13.29 -11.23
CA PHE A 624 -14.66 -12.85 -12.51
C PHE A 624 -13.61 -11.74 -12.35
N GLN A 625 -13.87 -10.72 -11.54
CA GLN A 625 -12.93 -9.63 -11.25
C GLN A 625 -11.66 -10.12 -10.52
N GLU A 626 -11.78 -11.14 -9.68
CA GLU A 626 -10.65 -11.86 -9.06
C GLU A 626 -9.97 -12.88 -10.01
N ALA A 627 -10.35 -12.88 -11.29
CA ALA A 627 -9.86 -13.78 -12.34
C ALA A 627 -10.05 -15.29 -12.04
N LYS A 628 -11.06 -15.63 -11.21
CA LYS A 628 -11.50 -16.99 -10.89
C LYS A 628 -12.58 -17.45 -11.87
N LEU A 629 -12.20 -17.55 -13.14
CA LEU A 629 -13.12 -17.75 -14.27
C LEU A 629 -13.95 -19.03 -14.19
N ASP A 630 -13.36 -20.17 -13.82
CA ASP A 630 -14.11 -21.43 -13.68
C ASP A 630 -15.21 -21.33 -12.60
N THR A 631 -14.94 -20.64 -11.50
CA THR A 631 -15.93 -20.43 -10.43
C THR A 631 -17.01 -19.46 -10.86
N ALA A 632 -16.64 -18.39 -11.59
CA ALA A 632 -17.62 -17.48 -12.19
C ALA A 632 -18.52 -18.23 -13.19
N MET A 633 -17.95 -19.09 -14.03
CA MET A 633 -18.66 -19.94 -14.97
C MET A 633 -19.63 -20.91 -14.28
N PHE A 634 -19.21 -21.53 -13.18
CA PHE A 634 -20.09 -22.37 -12.37
C PHE A 634 -21.35 -21.62 -11.91
N PHE A 635 -21.21 -20.39 -11.41
CA PHE A 635 -22.37 -19.59 -10.99
C PHE A 635 -23.24 -19.12 -12.17
N ILE A 636 -22.65 -18.82 -13.32
CA ILE A 636 -23.39 -18.55 -14.56
C ILE A 636 -24.28 -19.74 -14.93
N GLU A 637 -23.71 -20.95 -14.92
CA GLU A 637 -24.45 -22.18 -15.24
C GLU A 637 -25.55 -22.47 -14.20
N MET A 638 -25.31 -22.17 -12.92
CA MET A 638 -26.34 -22.27 -11.87
C MET A 638 -27.55 -21.36 -12.17
N LEU A 639 -27.32 -20.12 -12.60
CA LEU A 639 -28.36 -19.15 -12.95
C LEU A 639 -29.11 -19.55 -14.23
N GLU A 640 -28.37 -19.94 -15.27
CA GLU A 640 -28.94 -20.38 -16.55
C GLU A 640 -29.82 -21.63 -16.41
N LYS A 641 -29.40 -22.60 -15.59
CA LYS A 641 -30.21 -23.80 -15.29
C LYS A 641 -31.58 -23.47 -14.67
N LYS A 642 -31.70 -22.31 -14.03
CA LYS A 642 -32.95 -21.81 -13.44
C LYS A 642 -33.66 -20.76 -14.31
N ASN A 643 -33.13 -20.46 -15.50
CA ASN A 643 -33.64 -19.44 -16.42
C ASN A 643 -33.80 -18.05 -15.79
N VAL A 644 -32.90 -17.68 -14.86
CA VAL A 644 -32.88 -16.36 -14.19
C VAL A 644 -31.64 -15.59 -14.61
N GLN A 645 -31.72 -14.25 -14.60
CA GLN A 645 -30.59 -13.37 -14.93
C GLN A 645 -29.97 -13.64 -16.33
N LEU A 646 -30.75 -14.13 -17.30
CA LEU A 646 -30.26 -14.61 -18.62
C LEU A 646 -29.50 -13.55 -19.42
N GLN A 647 -29.93 -12.29 -19.38
CA GLN A 647 -29.21 -11.22 -20.08
C GLN A 647 -27.89 -10.88 -19.38
N ALA A 648 -27.87 -10.88 -18.04
CA ALA A 648 -26.67 -10.59 -17.27
C ALA A 648 -25.63 -11.73 -17.40
N THR A 649 -26.08 -12.98 -17.37
CA THR A 649 -25.23 -14.16 -17.63
C THR A 649 -24.64 -14.14 -19.05
N LYS A 650 -25.44 -13.82 -20.08
CA LYS A 650 -24.93 -13.62 -21.45
C LYS A 650 -23.84 -12.53 -21.49
N ARG A 651 -24.07 -11.39 -20.84
CA ARG A 651 -23.08 -10.31 -20.75
C ARG A 651 -21.80 -10.75 -20.05
N LEU A 652 -21.91 -11.42 -18.91
CA LEU A 652 -20.75 -11.93 -18.16
C LEU A 652 -19.97 -12.98 -18.96
N ARG A 653 -20.65 -13.84 -19.73
CA ARG A 653 -19.99 -14.76 -20.69
C ARG A 653 -19.19 -14.03 -21.76
N MET A 654 -19.69 -12.90 -22.29
CA MET A 654 -18.91 -12.07 -23.22
C MET A 654 -17.66 -11.51 -22.55
N LEU A 655 -17.76 -11.07 -21.29
CA LEU A 655 -16.59 -10.59 -20.54
C LEU A 655 -15.55 -11.69 -20.31
N ILE A 656 -16.00 -12.90 -19.95
CA ILE A 656 -15.13 -14.08 -19.80
C ILE A 656 -14.46 -14.42 -21.13
N THR A 657 -15.23 -14.43 -22.23
CA THR A 657 -14.71 -14.66 -23.58
C THR A 657 -13.65 -13.62 -23.96
N PHE A 658 -13.90 -12.36 -23.65
CA PHE A 658 -12.93 -11.28 -23.86
C PHE A 658 -11.66 -11.52 -23.05
N GLN A 659 -11.78 -11.80 -21.75
CA GLN A 659 -10.63 -12.02 -20.87
C GLN A 659 -9.77 -13.22 -21.29
N GLN A 660 -10.41 -14.33 -21.69
CA GLN A 660 -9.71 -15.55 -22.08
C GLN A 660 -9.16 -15.52 -23.51
N GLY A 661 -9.76 -14.73 -24.40
CA GLY A 661 -9.47 -14.80 -25.83
C GLY A 661 -8.79 -13.55 -26.39
N TYR A 662 -9.22 -12.36 -25.99
CA TYR A 662 -8.77 -11.10 -26.62
C TYR A 662 -7.26 -10.89 -26.53
N PRO A 663 -6.59 -11.08 -25.36
CA PRO A 663 -5.15 -10.88 -25.28
C PRO A 663 -4.35 -11.85 -26.16
N PHE A 664 -4.84 -13.08 -26.35
CA PHE A 664 -4.20 -14.06 -27.22
C PHE A 664 -4.48 -13.78 -28.71
N TYR A 665 -5.69 -13.33 -29.03
CA TYR A 665 -6.06 -12.92 -30.37
C TYR A 665 -5.19 -11.77 -30.89
N ILE A 666 -5.00 -10.70 -30.10
CA ILE A 666 -4.16 -9.55 -30.52
C ILE A 666 -2.67 -9.90 -30.63
N GLN A 667 -2.23 -11.00 -30.01
CA GLN A 667 -0.88 -11.56 -30.14
C GLN A 667 -0.75 -12.52 -31.33
N GLY A 668 -1.81 -12.75 -32.11
CA GLY A 668 -1.82 -13.68 -33.24
C GLY A 668 -1.86 -15.16 -32.84
N LEU A 669 -2.12 -15.47 -31.57
CA LEU A 669 -2.11 -16.85 -31.04
C LEU A 669 -3.44 -17.59 -31.28
N ILE A 670 -4.52 -16.86 -31.55
CA ILE A 670 -5.83 -17.42 -31.92
C ILE A 670 -6.14 -17.00 -33.35
N THR A 671 -6.18 -17.98 -34.26
CA THR A 671 -6.44 -17.78 -35.69
C THR A 671 -7.69 -18.51 -36.18
N ASP A 672 -8.30 -19.37 -35.35
CA ASP A 672 -9.53 -20.09 -35.69
C ASP A 672 -10.70 -19.10 -35.96
N PRO A 673 -11.34 -19.13 -37.15
CA PRO A 673 -12.36 -18.16 -37.51
C PRO A 673 -13.56 -18.10 -36.57
N GLU A 674 -14.01 -19.23 -36.02
CA GLU A 674 -15.18 -19.28 -35.13
C GLU A 674 -14.85 -18.65 -33.78
N GLN A 675 -13.69 -18.97 -33.21
CA GLN A 675 -13.20 -18.36 -31.97
C GLN A 675 -12.95 -16.86 -32.15
N VAL A 676 -12.33 -16.46 -33.26
CA VAL A 676 -12.09 -15.04 -33.58
C VAL A 676 -13.42 -14.28 -33.66
N ALA A 677 -14.46 -14.85 -34.27
CA ALA A 677 -15.77 -14.21 -34.35
C ALA A 677 -16.38 -13.95 -32.97
N LYS A 678 -16.31 -14.93 -32.05
CA LYS A 678 -16.78 -14.80 -30.66
C LYS A 678 -15.98 -13.76 -29.88
N ILE A 679 -14.66 -13.74 -30.05
CA ILE A 679 -13.77 -12.75 -29.42
C ILE A 679 -14.08 -11.35 -29.95
N LYS A 680 -14.34 -11.19 -31.25
CA LYS A 680 -14.73 -9.90 -31.86
C LYS A 680 -16.08 -9.40 -31.38
N GLU A 681 -17.04 -10.29 -31.16
CA GLU A 681 -18.32 -9.93 -30.53
C GLU A 681 -18.10 -9.44 -29.11
N ALA A 682 -17.32 -10.17 -28.32
CA ALA A 682 -16.95 -9.80 -26.96
C ALA A 682 -16.17 -8.47 -26.90
N GLU A 683 -15.24 -8.23 -27.83
CA GLU A 683 -14.51 -6.96 -27.98
C GLU A 683 -15.49 -5.80 -28.20
N ARG A 684 -16.38 -5.90 -29.18
CA ARG A 684 -17.38 -4.85 -29.45
C ARG A 684 -18.23 -4.56 -28.22
N TYR A 685 -18.66 -5.62 -27.52
CA TYR A 685 -19.41 -5.47 -26.28
C TYR A 685 -18.61 -4.70 -25.23
N VAL A 686 -17.41 -5.15 -24.85
CA VAL A 686 -16.59 -4.50 -23.82
C VAL A 686 -16.30 -3.04 -24.18
N PHE A 687 -15.94 -2.76 -25.43
CA PHE A 687 -15.68 -1.40 -25.91
C PHE A 687 -16.89 -0.47 -25.93
N SER A 688 -18.10 -1.02 -25.87
CA SER A 688 -19.37 -0.28 -25.80
C SER A 688 -19.86 -0.06 -24.37
N THR A 689 -19.28 -0.73 -23.36
CA THR A 689 -19.75 -0.68 -21.97
C THR A 689 -19.31 0.57 -21.19
N GLY A 690 -18.52 1.46 -21.79
CA GLY A 690 -18.12 2.74 -21.21
C GLY A 690 -16.82 3.27 -21.82
N ASP A 691 -16.65 4.60 -21.80
CA ASP A 691 -15.41 5.23 -22.27
C ASP A 691 -14.21 4.87 -21.37
N ASP A 692 -14.42 4.64 -20.07
CA ASP A 692 -13.41 4.18 -19.12
C ASP A 692 -12.80 2.83 -19.52
N ASN A 693 -13.64 1.86 -19.92
CA ASN A 693 -13.16 0.55 -20.38
C ASN A 693 -12.29 0.67 -21.63
N ARG A 694 -12.65 1.57 -22.55
CA ARG A 694 -11.83 1.86 -23.72
C ARG A 694 -10.49 2.49 -23.32
N ALA A 695 -10.50 3.44 -22.39
CA ALA A 695 -9.28 4.06 -21.86
C ALA A 695 -8.36 3.02 -21.22
N ILE A 696 -8.90 2.15 -20.36
CA ILE A 696 -8.15 1.07 -19.70
C ILE A 696 -7.53 0.13 -20.73
N ILE A 697 -8.31 -0.36 -21.70
CA ILE A 697 -7.81 -1.29 -22.73
C ILE A 697 -6.73 -0.64 -23.58
N TYR A 698 -6.96 0.58 -24.04
CA TYR A 698 -5.99 1.30 -24.87
C TYR A 698 -4.71 1.58 -24.12
N THR A 699 -4.77 1.93 -22.85
CA THR A 699 -3.59 2.18 -22.02
C THR A 699 -2.85 0.90 -21.67
N GLU A 700 -3.52 -0.11 -21.14
CA GLU A 700 -2.86 -1.34 -20.70
C GLU A 700 -2.28 -2.09 -21.91
N LEU A 701 -3.03 -2.20 -23.00
CA LEU A 701 -2.62 -2.92 -24.21
C LEU A 701 -2.02 -2.01 -25.30
N HIS A 702 -1.58 -0.79 -24.96
CA HIS A 702 -1.15 0.22 -25.94
C HIS A 702 -0.08 -0.30 -26.92
N GLY A 703 0.91 -1.06 -26.41
CA GLY A 703 1.98 -1.63 -27.23
C GLY A 703 1.50 -2.69 -28.22
N TYR A 704 0.47 -3.47 -27.87
CA TYR A 704 -0.12 -4.48 -28.76
C TYR A 704 -1.14 -3.86 -29.74
N LEU A 705 -1.78 -2.76 -29.35
CA LEU A 705 -2.78 -2.06 -30.16
C LEU A 705 -2.20 -0.91 -30.99
N ASN A 706 -0.88 -0.73 -30.96
CA ASN A 706 -0.15 0.36 -31.61
C ASN A 706 -0.75 1.75 -31.28
N LYS A 707 -1.03 2.01 -30.00
CA LYS A 707 -1.56 3.27 -29.50
C LYS A 707 -0.46 4.15 -28.95
N SER A 708 -0.47 5.42 -29.34
CA SER A 708 0.45 6.41 -28.79
C SER A 708 0.05 6.84 -27.38
N ARG A 709 1.02 7.35 -26.61
CA ARG A 709 0.78 7.95 -25.29
C ARG A 709 -0.31 9.03 -25.34
N LYS A 710 -0.28 9.90 -26.36
CA LYS A 710 -1.25 11.00 -26.53
C LYS A 710 -2.67 10.49 -26.77
N GLU A 711 -2.84 9.45 -27.60
CA GLU A 711 -4.16 8.83 -27.84
C GLU A 711 -4.73 8.23 -26.55
N CYS A 712 -3.89 7.54 -25.77
CA CYS A 712 -4.31 6.97 -24.48
C CYS A 712 -4.68 8.07 -23.48
N GLU A 713 -3.83 9.09 -23.36
CA GLU A 713 -4.02 10.19 -22.42
C GLU A 713 -5.31 10.97 -22.71
N ALA A 714 -5.67 11.19 -23.97
CA ALA A 714 -6.92 11.86 -24.35
C ALA A 714 -8.19 11.11 -23.91
N LEU A 715 -8.13 9.78 -23.76
CA LEU A 715 -9.23 9.00 -23.19
C LEU A 715 -9.18 9.01 -21.65
N ILE A 716 -7.99 8.84 -21.06
CA ILE A 716 -7.80 8.90 -19.60
C ILE A 716 -8.25 10.26 -19.03
N ASP A 717 -7.98 11.35 -19.75
CA ASP A 717 -8.33 12.70 -19.30
C ASP A 717 -9.83 12.95 -19.18
N ARG A 718 -10.67 12.12 -19.81
CA ARG A 718 -12.14 12.14 -19.68
C ARG A 718 -12.63 11.48 -18.39
N MET A 719 -11.79 10.69 -17.74
CA MET A 719 -12.14 10.05 -16.46
C MET A 719 -12.20 11.11 -15.34
N PRO A 720 -13.05 10.94 -14.32
CA PRO A 720 -13.12 11.84 -13.16
C PRO A 720 -11.79 11.93 -12.39
N ASP A 721 -11.51 13.10 -11.81
CA ASP A 721 -10.26 13.36 -11.05
C ASP A 721 -10.20 12.62 -9.70
N ASP A 722 -11.36 12.30 -9.12
CA ASP A 722 -11.49 11.49 -7.91
C ASP A 722 -11.40 9.98 -8.21
N ASN A 723 -11.36 9.58 -9.48
CA ASN A 723 -11.19 8.19 -9.87
C ASN A 723 -9.71 7.76 -9.76
N PRO A 724 -9.34 6.87 -8.82
CA PRO A 724 -7.95 6.44 -8.63
C PRO A 724 -7.37 5.75 -9.88
N LYS A 725 -8.21 5.12 -10.72
CA LYS A 725 -7.79 4.43 -11.95
C LYS A 725 -7.19 5.39 -12.96
N LYS A 726 -7.73 6.62 -13.08
CA LYS A 726 -7.22 7.66 -13.99
C LYS A 726 -5.72 7.88 -13.79
N TRP A 727 -5.35 8.13 -12.55
CA TRP A 727 -3.98 8.44 -12.18
C TRP A 727 -3.06 7.22 -12.27
N TYR A 728 -3.57 6.03 -11.98
CA TYR A 728 -2.81 4.80 -12.21
C TYR A 728 -2.49 4.59 -13.70
N LEU A 729 -3.48 4.76 -14.59
CA LEU A 729 -3.31 4.64 -16.04
C LEU A 729 -2.37 5.72 -16.59
N LYS A 730 -2.42 6.95 -16.06
CA LYS A 730 -1.40 7.98 -16.35
C LYS A 730 -0.01 7.52 -15.93
N GLY A 731 0.12 6.91 -14.75
CA GLY A 731 1.37 6.31 -14.28
C GLY A 731 1.93 5.28 -15.27
N ILE A 732 1.09 4.43 -15.87
CA ILE A 732 1.53 3.45 -16.87
C ILE A 732 2.12 4.15 -18.10
N ILE A 733 1.35 5.00 -18.78
CA ILE A 733 1.80 5.61 -20.04
C ILE A 733 2.97 6.59 -19.86
N TRP A 734 3.12 7.18 -18.68
CA TRP A 734 4.25 8.07 -18.36
C TRP A 734 5.50 7.29 -17.93
N ALA A 735 5.38 6.02 -17.53
CA ALA A 735 6.55 5.19 -17.27
C ALA A 735 7.34 4.91 -18.56
N ASP A 736 6.66 4.80 -19.71
CA ASP A 736 7.32 4.65 -21.03
C ASP A 736 8.03 5.94 -21.50
N GLU A 737 7.69 7.08 -20.90
CA GLU A 737 8.32 8.37 -21.14
C GLU A 737 9.39 8.72 -20.12
N TRP A 738 9.76 7.77 -19.25
CA TRP A 738 10.81 7.98 -18.25
C TRP A 738 12.11 8.46 -18.90
N GLY A 739 12.58 9.64 -18.49
CA GLY A 739 13.77 10.31 -19.05
C GLY A 739 13.51 11.18 -20.28
N ARG A 740 12.28 11.21 -20.81
CA ARG A 740 11.81 12.11 -21.89
C ARG A 740 10.70 13.07 -21.40
N GLU A 741 10.60 13.24 -20.09
CA GLU A 741 9.58 14.06 -19.45
C GLU A 741 9.83 15.56 -19.72
N PRO A 742 8.77 16.36 -19.97
CA PRO A 742 8.92 17.80 -20.16
C PRO A 742 9.41 18.47 -18.86
N GLN A 743 10.11 19.59 -19.00
CA GLN A 743 10.45 20.43 -17.85
C GLN A 743 9.21 21.20 -17.41
N ILE A 744 8.86 21.10 -16.12
CA ILE A 744 7.64 21.70 -15.55
C ILE A 744 7.92 22.44 -14.23
N ASP A 745 9.18 22.67 -13.90
CA ASP A 745 9.55 23.24 -12.60
C ASP A 745 9.02 24.69 -12.43
N ASP A 746 8.79 25.39 -13.55
CA ASP A 746 8.16 26.71 -13.62
C ASP A 746 6.68 26.71 -13.20
N TYR A 747 6.03 25.54 -13.13
CA TYR A 747 4.63 25.38 -12.73
C TYR A 747 4.49 25.02 -11.25
N SER A 748 5.59 25.09 -10.48
CA SER A 748 5.54 24.92 -9.03
C SER A 748 4.69 26.02 -8.38
N ALA A 749 4.06 25.73 -7.24
CA ALA A 749 3.22 26.70 -6.51
C ALA A 749 3.96 28.00 -6.12
N ALA A 750 5.29 28.05 -6.25
CA ALA A 750 6.11 29.26 -6.12
C ALA A 750 5.93 30.24 -7.29
N ASN A 751 5.37 29.79 -8.42
CA ASN A 751 5.05 30.59 -9.61
C ASN A 751 3.53 30.58 -9.86
N SER A 752 2.71 30.75 -8.81
CA SER A 752 1.24 30.76 -8.91
C SER A 752 0.67 32.00 -9.63
N GLY A 753 1.52 32.83 -10.26
CA GLY A 753 1.13 34.13 -10.81
C GLY A 753 0.63 35.12 -9.74
N PHE A 754 0.74 34.77 -8.45
CA PHE A 754 0.33 35.63 -7.34
C PHE A 754 1.46 36.61 -7.03
N LYS A 755 1.24 37.90 -7.35
CA LYS A 755 2.15 38.99 -6.99
C LYS A 755 1.78 39.47 -5.58
N GLU A 756 2.72 39.36 -4.63
CA GLU A 756 2.60 40.08 -3.37
C GLU A 756 2.65 41.59 -3.68
N LEU A 757 1.59 42.31 -3.32
CA LEU A 757 1.50 43.75 -3.47
C LEU A 757 2.50 44.42 -2.52
N THR A 758 3.05 45.57 -2.93
CA THR A 758 3.85 46.39 -2.01
C THR A 758 2.96 47.02 -0.94
N GLU A 759 3.53 47.45 0.20
CA GLU A 759 2.76 48.13 1.25
C GLU A 759 1.96 49.34 0.73
N GLU A 760 2.47 50.03 -0.29
CA GLU A 760 1.79 51.15 -0.94
C GLU A 760 0.59 50.68 -1.80
N GLU A 761 0.76 49.59 -2.55
CA GLU A 761 -0.29 48.98 -3.36
C GLU A 761 -1.38 48.33 -2.48
N GLU A 762 -1.01 47.70 -1.36
CA GLU A 762 -1.94 47.11 -0.37
C GLU A 762 -2.79 48.19 0.30
N ASN A 763 -2.16 49.30 0.71
CA ASN A 763 -2.85 50.42 1.31
C ASN A 763 -3.78 51.13 0.32
N GLU A 764 -3.39 51.24 -0.95
CA GLU A 764 -4.25 51.81 -2.00
C GLU A 764 -5.42 50.88 -2.34
N LEU A 765 -5.21 49.56 -2.39
CA LEU A 765 -6.28 48.59 -2.62
C LEU A 765 -7.29 48.60 -1.47
N LEU A 766 -6.81 48.66 -0.22
CA LEU A 766 -7.65 48.77 0.97
C LEU A 766 -8.48 50.07 0.99
N ARG A 767 -7.92 51.15 0.40
CA ARG A 767 -8.57 52.46 0.31
C ARG A 767 -9.58 52.55 -0.83
N THR A 768 -9.33 51.87 -1.96
CA THR A 768 -10.11 51.99 -3.20
C THR A 768 -11.17 50.92 -3.37
N ASP A 769 -10.91 49.68 -2.93
CA ASP A 769 -11.82 48.54 -3.08
C ASP A 769 -11.64 47.53 -1.92
N PRO A 770 -12.33 47.75 -0.79
CA PRO A 770 -12.18 46.94 0.43
C PRO A 770 -12.53 45.45 0.24
N GLU A 771 -13.47 45.13 -0.65
CA GLU A 771 -13.87 43.74 -0.93
C GLU A 771 -12.75 43.00 -1.68
N LYS A 772 -12.11 43.63 -2.66
CA LYS A 772 -10.93 43.05 -3.33
C LYS A 772 -9.71 42.96 -2.42
N ALA A 773 -9.56 43.89 -1.47
CA ALA A 773 -8.50 43.80 -0.47
C ALA A 773 -8.68 42.55 0.41
N GLU A 774 -9.91 42.27 0.86
CA GLU A 774 -10.22 41.07 1.64
C GLU A 774 -9.98 39.78 0.84
N GLU A 775 -10.34 39.77 -0.44
CA GLU A 775 -10.04 38.66 -1.35
C GLU A 775 -8.53 38.46 -1.56
N TYR A 776 -7.76 39.55 -1.73
CA TYR A 776 -6.30 39.51 -1.80
C TYR A 776 -5.68 38.97 -0.52
N TYR A 777 -6.11 39.40 0.66
CA TYR A 777 -5.56 38.88 1.93
C TYR A 777 -5.88 37.40 2.15
N LYS A 778 -7.04 36.94 1.70
CA LYS A 778 -7.38 35.51 1.71
C LYS A 778 -6.47 34.70 0.78
N GLN A 779 -6.20 35.21 -0.42
CA GLN A 779 -5.26 34.60 -1.37
C GLN A 779 -3.82 34.64 -0.85
N LEU A 780 -3.40 35.74 -0.20
CA LEU A 780 -2.09 35.91 0.43
C LEU A 780 -1.88 34.92 1.59
N ASP A 781 -2.90 34.73 2.43
CA ASP A 781 -2.86 33.76 3.54
C ASP A 781 -2.80 32.31 3.01
N GLU A 782 -3.56 31.99 1.95
CA GLU A 782 -3.47 30.69 1.28
C GLU A 782 -2.10 30.46 0.62
N TYR A 783 -1.53 31.49 -0.02
CA TYR A 783 -0.19 31.47 -0.61
C TYR A 783 0.88 31.25 0.47
N LYS A 784 0.83 32.01 1.56
CA LYS A 784 1.76 31.89 2.71
C LYS A 784 1.64 30.53 3.41
N LYS A 785 0.43 29.98 3.57
CA LYS A 785 0.19 28.63 4.10
C LYS A 785 0.73 27.52 3.21
N LYS A 786 0.70 27.68 1.88
CA LYS A 786 1.22 26.70 0.92
C LYS A 786 2.76 26.72 0.78
N ASN A 787 3.40 27.86 1.08
CA ASN A 787 4.84 28.07 0.87
C ASN A 787 5.71 28.08 2.15
N THR A 788 5.15 27.78 3.33
CA THR A 788 5.88 27.76 4.62
C THR A 788 6.50 26.39 5.00
N GLY A 789 6.41 25.38 4.12
CA GLY A 789 7.02 24.05 4.34
C GLY A 789 8.48 23.97 3.88
N PRO A 790 9.26 22.95 4.33
CA PRO A 790 10.60 22.71 3.80
C PRO A 790 10.54 22.48 2.27
N GLN A 791 11.38 23.19 1.52
CA GLN A 791 11.47 23.08 0.06
C GLN A 791 11.93 21.67 -0.30
N LEU A 792 10.99 20.83 -0.74
CA LEU A 792 11.26 19.46 -1.16
C LEU A 792 11.85 19.48 -2.58
N ASP A 793 13.03 18.88 -2.77
CA ASP A 793 13.59 18.67 -4.10
C ASP A 793 12.76 17.63 -4.86
N VAL A 794 11.97 18.11 -5.82
CA VAL A 794 11.12 17.29 -6.71
C VAL A 794 11.68 17.14 -8.12
N SER A 795 12.88 17.69 -8.39
CA SER A 795 13.51 17.64 -9.72
C SER A 795 13.83 16.21 -10.16
N LYS A 796 14.15 15.35 -9.19
CA LYS A 796 14.51 13.93 -9.40
C LYS A 796 13.32 12.99 -9.33
N VAL A 797 12.10 13.50 -9.11
CA VAL A 797 10.89 12.68 -9.03
C VAL A 797 10.31 12.48 -10.44
N PRO A 798 10.31 11.24 -10.97
CA PRO A 798 9.65 10.94 -12.23
C PRO A 798 8.14 11.16 -12.16
N PHE A 799 7.54 11.53 -13.29
CA PHE A 799 6.11 11.86 -13.39
C PHE A 799 5.25 10.66 -13.04
N TYR A 800 5.65 9.48 -13.54
CA TYR A 800 4.91 8.26 -13.32
C TYR A 800 4.78 7.88 -11.83
N LEU A 801 5.82 8.15 -11.01
CA LEU A 801 5.77 7.89 -9.56
C LEU A 801 4.83 8.86 -8.84
N ALA A 802 4.75 10.11 -9.29
CA ALA A 802 3.82 11.09 -8.76
C ALA A 802 2.35 10.70 -9.05
N TYR A 803 2.07 10.28 -10.29
CA TYR A 803 0.75 9.78 -10.68
C TYR A 803 0.36 8.51 -9.91
N PHE A 804 1.27 7.55 -9.78
CA PHE A 804 1.02 6.36 -8.96
C PHE A 804 0.80 6.71 -7.48
N GLN A 805 1.58 7.63 -6.91
CA GLN A 805 1.39 8.05 -5.52
C GLN A 805 0.00 8.66 -5.32
N HIS A 806 -0.44 9.56 -6.19
CA HIS A 806 -1.76 10.17 -6.05
C HIS A 806 -2.88 9.13 -6.19
N SER A 807 -2.73 8.16 -7.10
CA SER A 807 -3.62 7.01 -7.18
C SER A 807 -3.67 6.22 -5.86
N PHE A 808 -2.53 6.01 -5.19
CA PHE A 808 -2.48 5.32 -3.89
C PHE A 808 -3.06 6.15 -2.74
N ASP A 809 -3.00 7.48 -2.82
CA ASP A 809 -3.62 8.34 -1.82
C ASP A 809 -5.16 8.26 -1.89
N LEU A 810 -5.72 8.09 -3.09
CA LEU A 810 -7.14 7.85 -3.32
C LEU A 810 -7.55 6.41 -2.98
N GLU A 811 -6.74 5.40 -3.34
CA GLU A 811 -6.97 3.99 -3.01
C GLU A 811 -5.67 3.29 -2.56
N PRO A 812 -5.40 3.25 -1.24
CA PRO A 812 -4.14 2.74 -0.68
C PRO A 812 -3.78 1.32 -1.08
N LYS A 813 -4.77 0.48 -1.41
CA LYS A 813 -4.48 -0.91 -1.78
C LYS A 813 -3.87 -1.04 -3.19
N PHE A 814 -4.00 -0.04 -4.07
CA PHE A 814 -3.41 -0.06 -5.42
C PHE A 814 -1.87 -0.14 -5.41
N ILE A 815 -1.23 0.21 -4.28
CA ILE A 815 0.21 -0.01 -4.10
C ILE A 815 0.59 -1.49 -4.26
N ARG A 816 -0.31 -2.43 -3.94
CA ARG A 816 -0.08 -3.87 -4.12
C ARG A 816 -0.09 -4.25 -5.61
N LEU A 817 -0.91 -3.59 -6.42
CA LEU A 817 -0.91 -3.77 -7.88
C LEU A 817 0.43 -3.29 -8.45
N TYR A 818 0.83 -2.06 -8.11
CA TYR A 818 2.10 -1.51 -8.57
C TYR A 818 3.30 -2.38 -8.20
N ARG A 819 3.31 -3.03 -7.03
CA ARG A 819 4.43 -3.89 -6.61
C ARG A 819 4.53 -5.20 -7.37
N ASN A 820 3.44 -5.69 -7.95
CA ASN A 820 3.37 -7.01 -8.57
C ASN A 820 3.15 -6.94 -10.10
N GLU A 821 2.93 -5.75 -10.66
CA GLU A 821 2.65 -5.61 -12.10
C GLU A 821 3.87 -5.30 -12.97
N GLY A 822 3.81 -5.77 -14.22
CA GLY A 822 4.87 -5.65 -15.22
C GLY A 822 4.84 -4.41 -16.12
N ASN A 823 3.89 -3.47 -15.96
CA ASN A 823 3.82 -2.27 -16.81
C ASN A 823 5.02 -1.35 -16.64
N VAL A 824 5.53 -1.21 -15.42
CA VAL A 824 6.81 -0.56 -15.18
C VAL A 824 7.90 -1.62 -15.19
N ASN A 825 8.78 -1.55 -16.19
CA ASN A 825 9.88 -2.50 -16.35
C ASN A 825 10.80 -2.52 -15.11
N ASP A 826 11.30 -3.71 -14.76
CA ASP A 826 12.27 -3.94 -13.68
C ASP A 826 13.46 -2.98 -13.71
N ASP A 827 13.97 -2.62 -14.89
CA ASP A 827 15.10 -1.69 -15.01
C ASP A 827 14.72 -0.26 -14.62
N ILE A 828 13.52 0.20 -14.98
CA ILE A 828 13.01 1.53 -14.58
C ILE A 828 12.79 1.54 -13.06
N ARG A 829 12.22 0.46 -12.50
CA ARG A 829 12.01 0.31 -11.05
C ARG A 829 13.32 0.30 -10.26
N LYS A 830 14.39 -0.31 -10.81
CA LYS A 830 15.73 -0.31 -10.20
C LYS A 830 16.34 1.09 -10.19
N LYS A 831 16.22 1.83 -11.30
CA LYS A 831 16.78 3.19 -11.45
C LYS A 831 16.01 4.23 -10.64
N SER A 832 14.68 4.11 -10.60
CA SER A 832 13.76 5.03 -9.91
C SER A 832 12.89 4.25 -8.94
N LYS A 833 13.47 3.92 -7.78
CA LYS A 833 12.78 3.12 -6.77
C LYS A 833 11.71 3.94 -6.06
N TYR A 834 10.49 3.40 -5.98
CA TYR A 834 9.45 3.95 -5.11
C TYR A 834 9.82 3.78 -3.63
N MET A 835 9.90 4.88 -2.88
CA MET A 835 10.36 4.91 -1.50
C MET A 835 9.35 5.64 -0.60
N ARG A 836 8.98 5.02 0.53
CA ARG A 836 8.02 5.61 1.49
C ARG A 836 8.45 6.97 2.03
N LYS A 837 9.76 7.19 2.19
CA LYS A 837 10.32 8.47 2.67
C LYS A 837 10.09 9.63 1.70
N ASP A 838 9.90 9.33 0.41
CA ASP A 838 9.79 10.32 -0.66
C ASP A 838 8.31 10.62 -1.02
N ILE A 839 7.34 10.03 -0.29
CA ILE A 839 5.89 10.29 -0.46
C ILE A 839 5.56 11.79 -0.47
N PRO A 840 6.10 12.65 0.43
CA PRO A 840 5.84 14.08 0.37
C PRO A 840 6.30 14.72 -0.95
N ALA A 841 7.46 14.29 -1.48
CA ALA A 841 7.99 14.79 -2.75
C ALA A 841 7.14 14.31 -3.95
N TYR A 842 6.64 13.07 -3.92
CA TYR A 842 5.73 12.54 -4.94
C TYR A 842 4.41 13.32 -4.99
N ARG A 843 3.80 13.60 -3.83
CA ARG A 843 2.59 14.43 -3.72
C ARG A 843 2.84 15.83 -4.24
N LYS A 844 3.97 16.44 -3.88
CA LYS A 844 4.32 17.78 -4.35
C LYS A 844 4.52 17.80 -5.88
N LYS A 845 5.23 16.83 -6.45
CA LYS A 845 5.39 16.72 -7.91
C LYS A 845 4.04 16.54 -8.62
N PHE A 846 3.10 15.81 -8.02
CA PHE A 846 1.76 15.65 -8.56
C PHE A 846 0.98 16.98 -8.62
N GLU A 847 1.06 17.83 -7.59
CA GLU A 847 0.44 19.17 -7.62
C GLU A 847 0.94 19.99 -8.82
N ILE A 848 2.26 19.97 -9.08
CA ILE A 848 2.89 20.65 -10.22
C ILE A 848 2.39 20.08 -11.55
N LEU A 849 2.33 18.75 -11.66
CA LEU A 849 1.82 18.07 -12.85
C LEU A 849 0.37 18.41 -13.15
N LYS A 850 -0.46 18.51 -12.11
CA LYS A 850 -1.86 18.89 -12.23
C LYS A 850 -1.99 20.33 -12.75
N ALA A 851 -1.28 21.27 -12.14
CA ALA A 851 -1.26 22.67 -12.60
C ALA A 851 -0.78 22.82 -14.06
N TYR A 852 0.29 22.12 -14.43
CA TYR A 852 0.78 22.06 -15.82
C TYR A 852 -0.28 21.55 -16.79
N THR A 853 -0.96 20.45 -16.43
CA THR A 853 -1.98 19.83 -17.28
C THR A 853 -3.21 20.73 -17.43
N ASP A 854 -3.67 21.33 -16.34
CA ASP A 854 -4.86 22.18 -16.32
C ASP A 854 -4.65 23.47 -17.13
N ARG A 855 -3.47 24.09 -17.03
CA ARG A 855 -3.10 25.26 -17.84
C ARG A 855 -3.03 24.91 -19.33
N LYS A 856 -2.41 23.78 -19.67
CA LYS A 856 -2.35 23.33 -21.07
C LYS A 856 -3.75 23.09 -21.65
N LYS A 857 -4.68 22.52 -20.87
CA LYS A 857 -6.09 22.36 -21.28
C LYS A 857 -6.79 23.72 -21.46
N ALA A 858 -6.51 24.69 -20.59
CA ALA A 858 -7.03 26.05 -20.72
C ALA A 858 -6.51 26.76 -21.98
N GLU A 859 -5.23 26.58 -22.31
CA GLU A 859 -4.60 27.11 -23.53
C GLU A 859 -5.19 26.46 -24.80
N GLU A 860 -5.38 25.14 -24.81
CA GLU A 860 -5.98 24.40 -25.93
C GLU A 860 -7.48 24.69 -26.14
N SER A 861 -8.20 25.08 -25.08
CA SER A 861 -9.62 25.45 -25.12
C SER A 861 -9.87 26.95 -25.39
N GLY A 862 -8.82 27.76 -25.51
CA GLY A 862 -8.90 29.20 -25.80
C GLY A 862 -9.32 30.08 -24.62
N ALA A 863 -9.19 29.60 -23.38
CA ALA A 863 -9.71 30.25 -22.18
C ALA A 863 -8.73 31.21 -21.46
N VAL A 864 -7.54 31.49 -22.02
CA VAL A 864 -6.55 32.39 -21.39
C VAL A 864 -6.57 33.76 -22.06
N SER A 865 -7.05 34.78 -21.33
CA SER A 865 -6.90 36.19 -21.69
C SER A 865 -5.44 36.62 -21.48
N GLU A 866 -4.77 37.06 -22.54
CA GLU A 866 -3.44 37.66 -22.47
C GLU A 866 -3.45 38.90 -21.56
N THR A 867 -2.67 38.88 -20.48
CA THR A 867 -2.06 40.09 -19.92
C THR A 867 -0.59 40.05 -20.29
N LYS A 868 -0.26 40.62 -21.46
CA LYS A 868 1.13 40.95 -21.82
C LYS A 868 1.52 42.20 -21.06
N GLU A 869 2.47 42.08 -20.15
CA GLU A 869 3.20 43.23 -19.62
C GLU A 869 4.04 43.86 -20.73
N GLU A 870 3.82 45.16 -20.96
CA GLU A 870 4.69 46.02 -21.74
C GLU A 870 6.06 46.11 -21.06
N VAL A 871 7.12 45.77 -21.79
CA VAL A 871 8.46 46.30 -21.50
C VAL A 871 8.82 47.24 -22.63
N GLN A 872 8.54 48.53 -22.40
CA GLN A 872 9.21 49.63 -23.07
C GLN A 872 10.66 49.66 -22.58
N SER A 873 11.61 49.45 -23.48
CA SER A 873 12.91 50.09 -23.39
C SER A 873 13.26 50.64 -24.76
N ALA A 874 13.12 51.96 -24.86
CA ALA A 874 13.61 52.76 -25.95
C ALA A 874 15.13 52.56 -26.08
N ASP A 875 15.58 52.22 -27.29
CA ASP A 875 16.81 52.79 -27.80
C ASP A 875 16.59 53.24 -29.23
N ASN A 876 16.84 54.52 -29.41
CA ASN A 876 16.53 55.33 -30.57
C ASN A 876 17.86 55.54 -31.30
N LYS A 877 17.97 55.14 -32.57
CA LYS A 877 18.39 56.01 -33.68
C LYS A 877 18.76 55.27 -34.97
N ASP A 878 18.19 55.85 -36.01
CA ASP A 878 18.78 56.17 -37.30
C ASP A 878 19.07 55.07 -38.32
N ASN A 879 18.22 55.15 -39.36
CA ASN A 879 18.60 55.50 -40.73
C ASN A 879 18.55 54.41 -41.79
N THR A 880 17.56 54.63 -42.67
CA THR A 880 17.63 54.62 -44.14
C THR A 880 17.70 53.29 -44.90
N ALA A 881 16.66 53.18 -45.73
CA ALA A 881 16.68 52.86 -47.16
C ALA A 881 16.62 51.38 -47.59
N ASP A 882 15.58 51.14 -48.41
CA ASP A 882 15.55 50.35 -49.65
C ASP A 882 16.30 49.00 -49.67
N ASP A 883 15.60 47.91 -49.99
CA ASP A 883 15.32 47.63 -51.39
C ASP A 883 14.39 46.42 -51.60
N ASN A 884 13.66 46.47 -52.71
CA ASN A 884 12.79 45.44 -53.27
C ASN A 884 13.53 44.13 -53.62
N LYS A 885 12.95 42.98 -53.25
CA LYS A 885 12.53 41.91 -54.20
C LYS A 885 11.81 40.76 -53.51
#